data_AF-A0A445K179-F1
#
_entry.id   AF-A0A445K179-F1
#
_cell.length_a   1.000
_cell.length_b   1.000
_cell.length_c   1.000
_cell.angle_alpha   90.00
_cell.angle_beta   90.00
_cell.angle_gamma   90.00
#
_symmetry.space_group_name_H-M   'P 1'
#
loop_
_entity.id
_entity.type
_entity.pdbx_description
1 polymer ?
#
loop_
_entity_poly.entity_id
_entity_poly.type
_entity_poly.pdbx_seq_one_letter_code
_entity_poly.pdbx_strand_id
1 'polypeptide(L)'
;MGSSRGHTLMEVGPDGVAVITIVNPPVNSLSFDVLRSLKESFDQAIQRDDVKAIVVTGAKGKFSGGFDISAFGGIQEAKERPKPGWISVEIITDTIEAARKPSVAAIDGLALGGGLEVAMACNARLSTPTAQLGLPELQLGIIPGFGGTQRLPRLVGLTKGLEMILASKPVKGKEAFSLGLVDGLVSPNDLVNTARQWALDMLGHRRPWIASLYKTEKLEPLGEAREILKFARAQARKRAPNLQHPLVCIDVIEAGIVAGPRAGLWKEAEAFEGLVRSDTCKSLVHVFFAQRGTSKVPGVTDCGLAPRQVKKVAIIGGGLMGSGIATALILSNYPVILKEVNEKFLDAGINRIKANLQSRVKKGKLTKENFEKTISLLKGSLDYESFRDVDLVIEAVIENISLKQQIFSDLEKYCPPHCILASNTSTIDLNLIGEKTKSQDRIVGAHFFSPAHVMPLLEIVRTKQTSPQVIVDVLDISKKIKKTPVVVGNCTGFAVNRMFFPYTQAGLLLVERGADVYQIDRIITKFGMPMGPFRLADLVGFGVAIATGTQFIQNFPERTYKSMLIPLLQEDNRAGETTRKGFYLYDDKRKASPDPELKNYIEKARSISGVSVDPKLAKLQEKDIIEMIFFPVVNEACRVLDEGIAVKAADLDISAIMGMGFPPYRGGIIFWADSLGSKYIYSRLEKWSELYGEFFKPCAYLAARAAKGIPLSASLEQQAKSRILLYAANLFFSLVMRRFKENFDQALQGDDVMAIVVTAAWKPLVAAIDGLALGGGLEFAMPGLPELQLGIISGLVGTLRLPRLVGLTKALEMMLTSKPVKGKEASSLGLVDGLVSPDDLVNTACQWALDIVGCRRPWIASLYKTDKLEPLGEAREILKFAQAQVLKWAPNLQHPLVCINVIEAGVVAGPHAGLWKFVICLQYTLSLFPLLYYCCRNIPGVTDRGLVPRYVKKVAILGGGLMGSGIATTLILGSYPVILKEVNEKFLDAGETTRKGFYLYDDKRKASPDPELKNYIQKARSFTGFSVDPKVLQSKHLILIFLLSWAWVFHLRGEVSYSGLTLLDPSTYVQD
;
A
#
# COMPACT_ATOMS: atom_id res chain seq x y z
N MET A 1 -17.67 -11.99 1.88
CA MET A 1 -16.70 -13.12 1.81
C MET A 1 -15.47 -12.75 2.62
N GLY A 2 -15.33 -13.27 3.84
CA GLY A 2 -14.15 -13.00 4.67
C GLY A 2 -12.94 -13.72 4.10
N SER A 3 -11.85 -12.99 3.85
CA SER A 3 -10.57 -13.57 3.43
C SER A 3 -10.09 -14.56 4.49
N SER A 4 -10.01 -15.85 4.18
CA SER A 4 -9.35 -16.84 5.02
C SER A 4 -7.89 -16.43 5.19
N ARG A 5 -7.43 -16.21 6.42
CA ARG A 5 -6.01 -15.88 6.68
C ARG A 5 -5.11 -16.97 6.10
N GLY A 6 -3.98 -16.56 5.52
CA GLY A 6 -2.97 -17.50 5.03
C GLY A 6 -2.45 -18.37 6.18
N HIS A 7 -2.27 -19.66 5.92
CA HIS A 7 -1.89 -20.64 6.94
C HIS A 7 -1.08 -21.79 6.31
N THR A 8 -0.67 -22.74 7.14
CA THR A 8 -0.10 -24.02 6.74
C THR A 8 -1.03 -25.17 7.12
N LEU A 9 -1.07 -26.22 6.32
CA LEU A 9 -1.71 -27.49 6.64
C LEU A 9 -0.63 -28.52 6.92
N MET A 10 -0.79 -29.36 7.93
CA MET A 10 0.14 -30.45 8.25
C MET A 10 -0.58 -31.79 8.24
N GLU A 11 -0.09 -32.71 7.43
CA GLU A 11 -0.58 -34.09 7.35
C GLU A 11 0.57 -35.07 7.62
N VAL A 12 0.36 -36.03 8.53
CA VAL A 12 1.36 -37.06 8.83
C VAL A 12 0.97 -38.33 8.09
N GLY A 13 1.84 -38.79 7.19
CA GLY A 13 1.59 -40.04 6.47
C GLY A 13 1.98 -41.29 7.27
N PRO A 14 1.60 -42.48 6.81
CA PRO A 14 1.83 -43.75 7.53
C PRO A 14 3.32 -44.12 7.65
N ASP A 15 4.18 -43.53 6.84
CA ASP A 15 5.64 -43.66 6.91
C ASP A 15 6.27 -42.78 8.01
N GLY A 16 5.49 -41.97 8.71
CA GLY A 16 5.94 -41.01 9.72
C GLY A 16 6.47 -39.70 9.16
N VAL A 17 6.25 -39.39 7.87
CA VAL A 17 6.66 -38.11 7.29
C VAL A 17 5.52 -37.09 7.36
N ALA A 18 5.78 -35.96 8.02
CA ALA A 18 4.87 -34.82 8.07
C ALA A 18 5.02 -33.95 6.81
N VAL A 19 3.93 -33.72 6.09
CA VAL A 19 3.88 -32.82 4.93
C VAL A 19 3.22 -31.51 5.35
N ILE A 20 4.02 -30.45 5.39
CA ILE A 20 3.58 -29.09 5.69
C ILE A 20 3.33 -28.36 4.35
N THR A 21 2.08 -28.04 4.07
CA THR A 21 1.65 -27.36 2.84
C THR A 21 1.34 -25.90 3.13
N ILE A 22 2.03 -24.98 2.46
CA ILE A 22 1.77 -23.54 2.52
C ILE A 22 0.50 -23.21 1.71
N VAL A 23 -0.48 -22.55 2.33
CA VAL A 23 -1.77 -22.21 1.72
C VAL A 23 -2.04 -20.71 1.86
N ASN A 24 -1.75 -19.96 0.79
CA ASN A 24 -2.13 -18.55 0.70
C ASN A 24 -2.30 -18.11 -0.78
N PRO A 25 -3.33 -18.60 -1.48
CA PRO A 25 -3.51 -18.33 -2.92
C PRO A 25 -3.61 -16.82 -3.21
N PRO A 26 -3.22 -16.36 -4.42
CA PRO A 26 -3.00 -17.15 -5.63
C PRO A 26 -1.55 -17.63 -5.85
N VAL A 27 -0.60 -17.18 -5.04
CA VAL A 27 0.84 -17.48 -5.20
C VAL A 27 1.50 -18.03 -3.93
N ASN A 28 0.73 -18.29 -2.87
CA ASN A 28 1.25 -18.70 -1.55
C ASN A 28 2.23 -17.67 -1.00
N SER A 29 1.80 -16.41 -0.90
CA SER A 29 2.61 -15.34 -0.30
C SER A 29 2.84 -15.60 1.18
N LEU A 30 4.05 -15.35 1.65
CA LEU A 30 4.42 -15.50 3.06
C LEU A 30 3.99 -14.24 3.83
N SER A 31 2.72 -14.21 4.22
CA SER A 31 2.25 -13.22 5.20
C SER A 31 2.81 -13.56 6.60
N PHE A 32 2.71 -12.61 7.53
CA PHE A 32 3.08 -12.88 8.92
C PHE A 32 2.29 -14.05 9.54
N ASP A 33 1.03 -14.23 9.16
CA ASP A 33 0.21 -15.37 9.61
C ASP A 33 0.76 -16.70 9.07
N VAL A 34 1.15 -16.76 7.79
CA VAL A 34 1.77 -17.95 7.19
C VAL A 34 3.09 -18.27 7.88
N LEU A 35 3.95 -17.28 8.13
CA LEU A 35 5.23 -17.48 8.80
C LEU A 35 5.07 -17.99 10.24
N ARG A 36 4.07 -17.47 10.97
CA ARG A 36 3.72 -17.96 12.31
C ARG A 36 3.20 -19.39 12.25
N SER A 37 2.26 -19.67 11.36
CA SER A 37 1.68 -21.00 11.15
C SER A 37 2.75 -22.03 10.75
N LEU A 38 3.73 -21.62 9.93
CA LEU A 38 4.87 -22.44 9.55
C LEU A 38 5.73 -22.79 10.77
N LYS A 39 6.05 -21.80 11.62
CA LYS A 39 6.76 -22.03 12.89
C LYS A 39 6.01 -23.03 13.76
N GLU A 40 4.71 -22.80 13.97
CA GLU A 40 3.84 -23.67 14.79
C GLU A 40 3.79 -25.11 14.24
N SER A 41 3.72 -25.27 12.92
CA SER A 41 3.71 -26.59 12.27
C SER A 41 5.04 -27.33 12.46
N PHE A 42 6.17 -26.62 12.35
CA PHE A 42 7.48 -27.20 12.63
C PHE A 42 7.63 -27.58 14.10
N ASP A 43 7.25 -26.69 15.04
CA ASP A 43 7.28 -26.98 16.47
C ASP A 43 6.43 -28.22 16.80
N GLN A 44 5.22 -28.31 16.23
CA GLN A 44 4.34 -29.46 16.39
C GLN A 44 4.95 -30.74 15.81
N ALA A 45 5.50 -30.68 14.59
CA ALA A 45 6.16 -31.82 13.95
C ALA A 45 7.37 -32.30 14.76
N ILE A 46 8.14 -31.39 15.37
CA ILE A 46 9.29 -31.73 16.21
C ILE A 46 8.85 -32.42 17.51
N GLN A 47 7.78 -31.96 18.16
CA GLN A 47 7.28 -32.50 19.43
C GLN A 47 6.60 -33.87 19.31
N ARG A 48 6.13 -34.24 18.12
CA ARG A 48 5.38 -35.48 17.88
C ARG A 48 6.27 -36.69 17.64
N ASP A 49 6.18 -37.73 18.46
CA ASP A 49 7.01 -38.95 18.32
C ASP A 49 6.68 -39.78 17.07
N ASP A 50 5.44 -39.70 16.55
CA ASP A 50 5.03 -40.38 15.32
C ASP A 50 5.61 -39.74 14.05
N VAL A 51 6.11 -38.50 14.15
CA VAL A 51 6.76 -37.79 13.05
C VAL A 51 8.27 -38.06 13.09
N LYS A 52 8.80 -38.58 11.99
CA LYS A 52 10.20 -38.93 11.78
C LYS A 52 10.96 -37.91 10.93
N ALA A 53 10.28 -37.33 9.95
CA ALA A 53 10.86 -36.36 9.02
C ALA A 53 9.79 -35.39 8.49
N ILE A 54 10.22 -34.30 7.85
CA ILE A 54 9.34 -33.21 7.41
C ILE A 54 9.52 -32.96 5.90
N VAL A 55 8.42 -32.72 5.19
CA VAL A 55 8.42 -32.19 3.82
C VAL A 55 7.65 -30.87 3.81
N VAL A 56 8.22 -29.82 3.21
CA VAL A 56 7.53 -28.55 3.00
C VAL A 56 7.17 -28.42 1.54
N THR A 57 5.93 -28.05 1.22
CA THR A 57 5.47 -27.77 -0.14
C THR A 57 4.44 -26.63 -0.15
N GLY A 58 3.94 -26.26 -1.33
CA GLY A 58 2.92 -25.22 -1.47
C GLY A 58 1.72 -25.69 -2.27
N ALA A 59 0.53 -25.18 -1.92
CA ALA A 59 -0.72 -25.56 -2.56
C ALA A 59 -0.82 -25.08 -4.02
N LYS A 60 -1.63 -25.77 -4.83
CA LYS A 60 -1.97 -25.38 -6.21
C LYS A 60 -0.76 -25.21 -7.15
N GLY A 61 0.23 -26.10 -7.05
CA GLY A 61 1.38 -26.16 -7.98
C GLY A 61 2.34 -24.97 -7.88
N LYS A 62 2.39 -24.30 -6.71
CA LYS A 62 3.30 -23.20 -6.44
C LYS A 62 3.83 -23.34 -5.03
N PHE A 63 5.15 -23.37 -4.86
CA PHE A 63 5.77 -23.39 -3.54
C PHE A 63 5.46 -22.09 -2.77
N SER A 64 6.04 -20.97 -3.20
CA SER A 64 5.73 -19.63 -2.69
C SER A 64 6.23 -18.52 -3.62
N GLY A 65 5.40 -17.49 -3.81
CA GLY A 65 5.74 -16.26 -4.51
C GLY A 65 6.60 -15.26 -3.70
N GLY A 66 6.95 -15.59 -2.45
CA GLY A 66 7.75 -14.74 -1.57
C GLY A 66 6.94 -14.01 -0.51
N PHE A 67 7.59 -13.09 0.21
CA PHE A 67 6.97 -12.31 1.28
C PHE A 67 5.76 -11.50 0.78
N ASP A 68 4.74 -11.36 1.64
CA ASP A 68 3.57 -10.55 1.31
C ASP A 68 3.90 -9.06 1.36
N ILE A 69 4.11 -8.48 0.17
CA ILE A 69 4.50 -7.07 -0.03
C ILE A 69 3.42 -6.12 0.50
N SER A 70 2.15 -6.55 0.63
CA SER A 70 1.10 -5.71 1.20
C SER A 70 1.33 -5.39 2.67
N ALA A 71 2.11 -6.23 3.37
CA ALA A 71 2.48 -6.00 4.75
C ALA A 71 3.48 -4.84 4.93
N PHE A 72 4.15 -4.38 3.87
CA PHE A 72 5.11 -3.26 3.99
C PHE A 72 4.45 -1.96 4.40
N GLY A 73 3.22 -1.67 3.99
CA GLY A 73 2.52 -0.45 4.41
C GLY A 73 2.40 -0.35 5.93
N GLY A 74 1.97 -1.44 6.58
CA GLY A 74 1.89 -1.51 8.05
C GLY A 74 3.27 -1.42 8.73
N ILE A 75 4.31 -2.03 8.15
CA ILE A 75 5.68 -1.97 8.69
C ILE A 75 6.26 -0.54 8.58
N GLN A 76 5.96 0.16 7.50
CA GLN A 76 6.43 1.52 7.23
C GLN A 76 5.75 2.55 8.13
N GLU A 77 4.50 2.31 8.53
CA GLU A 77 3.73 3.19 9.41
C GLU A 77 3.90 2.85 10.90
N ALA A 78 4.32 1.63 11.24
CA ALA A 78 4.49 1.18 12.62
C ALA A 78 5.55 2.00 13.36
N LYS A 79 5.15 2.57 14.52
CA LYS A 79 6.04 3.28 15.44
C LYS A 79 6.95 2.34 16.22
N GLU A 80 6.51 1.10 16.44
CA GLU A 80 7.28 0.07 17.13
C GLU A 80 8.14 -0.74 16.14
N ARG A 81 9.36 -1.06 16.56
CA ARG A 81 10.30 -1.84 15.76
C ARG A 81 10.01 -3.34 15.98
N PRO A 82 9.80 -4.14 14.91
CA PRO A 82 9.92 -5.58 15.06
C PRO A 82 11.31 -5.89 15.61
N LYS A 83 11.43 -6.85 16.52
CA LYS A 83 12.74 -7.24 17.05
C LYS A 83 13.64 -7.64 15.89
N PRO A 84 14.84 -7.04 15.74
CA PRO A 84 15.80 -7.45 14.73
C PRO A 84 16.00 -8.96 14.79
N GLY A 85 16.00 -9.60 13.63
CA GLY A 85 16.29 -11.03 13.51
C GLY A 85 15.12 -11.97 13.82
N TRP A 86 13.94 -11.51 14.25
CA TRP A 86 12.82 -12.42 14.58
C TRP A 86 12.60 -13.45 13.46
N ILE A 87 12.28 -13.01 12.24
CA ILE A 87 11.94 -14.00 11.19
C ILE A 87 13.17 -14.77 10.72
N SER A 88 14.25 -14.09 10.33
CA SER A 88 15.44 -14.76 9.78
C SER A 88 16.14 -15.69 10.77
N VAL A 89 16.22 -15.29 12.05
CA VAL A 89 16.92 -16.05 13.10
C VAL A 89 15.95 -17.00 13.79
N GLU A 90 14.89 -16.52 14.43
CA GLU A 90 14.06 -17.39 15.28
C GLU A 90 13.22 -18.39 14.46
N ILE A 91 12.56 -17.94 13.40
CA ILE A 91 11.69 -18.83 12.60
C ILE A 91 12.54 -19.65 11.63
N ILE A 92 13.30 -18.98 10.77
CA ILE A 92 13.93 -19.67 9.64
C ILE A 92 15.17 -20.46 10.07
N THR A 93 16.00 -19.90 10.94
CA THR A 93 17.26 -20.56 11.35
C THR A 93 17.06 -21.48 12.54
N ASP A 94 16.54 -20.96 13.66
CA ASP A 94 16.49 -21.68 14.93
C ASP A 94 15.30 -22.68 15.01
N THR A 95 14.22 -22.48 14.22
CA THR A 95 13.09 -23.42 14.15
C THR A 95 13.19 -24.38 12.96
N ILE A 96 13.32 -23.86 11.72
CA ILE A 96 13.28 -24.70 10.51
C ILE A 96 14.61 -25.42 10.26
N GLU A 97 15.71 -24.68 10.14
CA GLU A 97 17.00 -25.26 9.76
C GLU A 97 17.65 -26.07 10.88
N ALA A 98 17.52 -25.60 12.14
CA ALA A 98 18.02 -26.28 13.33
C ALA A 98 17.05 -27.36 13.87
N ALA A 99 15.98 -27.69 13.13
CA ALA A 99 15.05 -28.74 13.51
C ALA A 99 15.79 -30.07 13.75
N ARG A 100 15.37 -30.82 14.78
CA ARG A 100 15.93 -32.15 15.11
C ARG A 100 15.39 -33.28 14.23
N LYS A 101 14.65 -32.95 13.17
CA LYS A 101 14.11 -33.91 12.20
C LYS A 101 14.46 -33.40 10.80
N PRO A 102 14.95 -34.25 9.88
CA PRO A 102 15.36 -33.81 8.56
C PRO A 102 14.16 -33.27 7.79
N SER A 103 14.39 -32.16 7.07
CA SER A 103 13.37 -31.48 6.28
C SER A 103 13.75 -31.39 4.80
N VAL A 104 12.76 -31.58 3.91
CA VAL A 104 12.93 -31.47 2.45
C VAL A 104 11.92 -30.49 1.86
N ALA A 105 12.39 -29.52 1.08
CA ALA A 105 11.53 -28.64 0.30
C ALA A 105 11.15 -29.30 -1.04
N ALA A 106 9.86 -29.52 -1.26
CA ALA A 106 9.27 -30.02 -2.51
C ALA A 106 8.75 -28.84 -3.34
N ILE A 107 9.58 -28.37 -4.28
CA ILE A 107 9.41 -27.10 -5.00
C ILE A 107 8.76 -27.32 -6.38
N ASP A 108 7.56 -26.78 -6.54
CA ASP A 108 6.92 -26.63 -7.86
C ASP A 108 6.55 -25.17 -8.13
N GLY A 109 6.45 -24.79 -9.41
CA GLY A 109 6.05 -23.46 -9.83
C GLY A 109 7.03 -22.36 -9.42
N LEU A 110 6.69 -21.58 -8.39
CA LEU A 110 7.48 -20.43 -7.93
C LEU A 110 8.08 -20.71 -6.56
N ALA A 111 9.37 -20.46 -6.39
CA ALA A 111 10.04 -20.28 -5.09
C ALA A 111 10.83 -18.97 -5.17
N LEU A 112 10.15 -17.85 -4.92
CA LEU A 112 10.73 -16.52 -5.04
C LEU A 112 10.89 -15.85 -3.68
N GLY A 113 11.94 -15.06 -3.53
CA GLY A 113 12.25 -14.28 -2.34
C GLY A 113 12.24 -15.13 -1.07
N GLY A 114 11.48 -14.67 -0.05
CA GLY A 114 11.25 -15.44 1.18
C GLY A 114 10.83 -16.91 0.98
N GLY A 115 10.16 -17.24 -0.13
CA GLY A 115 9.84 -18.62 -0.49
C GLY A 115 11.09 -19.46 -0.77
N LEU A 116 12.05 -18.91 -1.53
CA LEU A 116 13.35 -19.56 -1.72
C LEU A 116 14.14 -19.62 -0.42
N GLU A 117 14.06 -18.58 0.42
CA GLU A 117 14.75 -18.56 1.72
C GLU A 117 14.27 -19.66 2.67
N VAL A 118 12.96 -19.91 2.73
CA VAL A 118 12.37 -21.07 3.43
C VAL A 118 12.87 -22.39 2.83
N ALA A 119 12.89 -22.51 1.50
CA ALA A 119 13.37 -23.72 0.84
C ALA A 119 14.88 -23.99 1.10
N MET A 120 15.70 -22.94 1.16
CA MET A 120 17.13 -23.05 1.48
C MET A 120 17.40 -23.39 2.95
N ALA A 121 16.47 -23.06 3.86
CA ALA A 121 16.53 -23.46 5.26
C ALA A 121 16.19 -24.95 5.47
N CYS A 122 15.44 -25.57 4.57
CA CYS A 122 15.28 -27.03 4.57
C CYS A 122 16.63 -27.72 4.30
N ASN A 123 16.80 -28.95 4.76
CA ASN A 123 18.09 -29.66 4.60
C ASN A 123 18.34 -30.10 3.16
N ALA A 124 17.28 -30.49 2.42
CA ALA A 124 17.35 -30.76 0.98
C ALA A 124 16.22 -30.05 0.21
N ARG A 125 16.41 -29.88 -1.10
CA ARG A 125 15.46 -29.26 -2.04
C ARG A 125 15.29 -30.16 -3.26
N LEU A 126 14.07 -30.60 -3.53
CA LEU A 126 13.69 -31.25 -4.77
C LEU A 126 12.82 -30.31 -5.59
N SER A 127 13.04 -30.24 -6.89
CA SER A 127 12.38 -29.24 -7.73
C SER A 127 11.87 -29.83 -9.05
N THR A 128 10.79 -29.26 -9.57
CA THR A 128 10.39 -29.53 -10.95
C THR A 128 11.34 -28.82 -11.93
N PRO A 129 11.62 -29.37 -13.13
CA PRO A 129 12.58 -28.78 -14.07
C PRO A 129 12.25 -27.33 -14.49
N THR A 130 10.96 -26.98 -14.45
CA THR A 130 10.40 -25.70 -14.88
C THR A 130 10.17 -24.70 -13.76
N ALA A 131 10.36 -25.09 -12.49
CA ALA A 131 10.19 -24.18 -11.35
C ALA A 131 11.13 -22.96 -11.47
N GLN A 132 10.73 -21.82 -10.93
CA GLN A 132 11.50 -20.58 -10.92
C GLN A 132 11.97 -20.27 -9.51
N LEU A 133 13.30 -20.19 -9.32
CA LEU A 133 13.94 -19.98 -8.03
C LEU A 133 14.78 -18.70 -8.07
N GLY A 134 14.51 -17.72 -7.19
CA GLY A 134 15.33 -16.50 -7.14
C GLY A 134 14.97 -15.56 -5.99
N LEU A 135 15.82 -14.54 -5.80
CA LEU A 135 15.69 -13.52 -4.74
C LEU A 135 15.49 -12.13 -5.40
N PRO A 136 14.23 -11.69 -5.62
CA PRO A 136 13.93 -10.45 -6.34
C PRO A 136 13.88 -9.19 -5.46
N GLU A 137 14.27 -9.26 -4.18
CA GLU A 137 14.08 -8.22 -3.17
C GLU A 137 14.63 -6.84 -3.55
N LEU A 138 15.76 -6.78 -4.27
CA LEU A 138 16.34 -5.50 -4.67
C LEU A 138 15.41 -4.70 -5.61
N GLN A 139 14.49 -5.36 -6.32
CA GLN A 139 13.46 -4.66 -7.13
C GLN A 139 12.48 -3.86 -6.27
N LEU A 140 12.40 -4.15 -4.97
CA LEU A 140 11.54 -3.48 -3.98
C LEU A 140 12.33 -2.52 -3.08
N GLY A 141 13.63 -2.30 -3.33
CA GLY A 141 14.46 -1.41 -2.54
C GLY A 141 14.92 -1.99 -1.19
N ILE A 142 14.80 -3.31 -1.02
CA ILE A 142 15.17 -4.06 0.16
C ILE A 142 16.11 -5.21 -0.23
N ILE A 143 16.68 -5.90 0.76
CA ILE A 143 17.54 -7.07 0.56
C ILE A 143 16.79 -8.34 0.98
N PRO A 144 17.27 -9.55 0.60
CA PRO A 144 16.78 -10.79 1.21
C PRO A 144 16.84 -10.68 2.74
N GLY A 145 15.76 -11.08 3.41
CA GLY A 145 15.54 -10.77 4.82
C GLY A 145 15.33 -11.99 5.70
N PHE A 146 15.34 -13.20 5.13
CA PHE A 146 15.13 -14.50 5.79
C PHE A 146 16.38 -15.40 5.67
N GLY A 147 17.57 -14.80 5.56
CA GLY A 147 18.87 -15.46 5.47
C GLY A 147 19.33 -15.80 4.05
N GLY A 148 18.65 -15.28 3.03
CA GLY A 148 19.00 -15.47 1.62
C GLY A 148 20.36 -14.90 1.27
N THR A 149 20.79 -13.80 1.91
CA THR A 149 22.14 -13.25 1.72
C THR A 149 23.23 -14.20 2.24
N GLN A 150 22.88 -15.13 3.13
CA GLN A 150 23.82 -16.05 3.76
C GLN A 150 23.79 -17.44 3.11
N ARG A 151 22.60 -18.00 2.88
CA ARG A 151 22.45 -19.37 2.36
C ARG A 151 22.72 -19.47 0.87
N LEU A 152 22.30 -18.50 0.06
CA LEU A 152 22.46 -18.60 -1.39
C LEU A 152 23.94 -18.66 -1.82
N PRO A 153 24.84 -17.74 -1.37
CA PRO A 153 26.26 -17.83 -1.72
C PRO A 153 26.91 -19.16 -1.31
N ARG A 154 26.47 -19.78 -0.22
CA ARG A 154 26.97 -21.07 0.27
C ARG A 154 26.50 -22.26 -0.56
N LEU A 155 25.32 -22.15 -1.18
CA LEU A 155 24.73 -23.21 -2.01
C LEU A 155 25.21 -23.16 -3.46
N VAL A 156 25.45 -21.97 -4.03
CA VAL A 156 25.80 -21.81 -5.46
C VAL A 156 27.16 -21.16 -5.72
N GLY A 157 27.90 -20.80 -4.68
CA GLY A 157 29.14 -20.02 -4.76
C GLY A 157 28.89 -18.50 -4.73
N LEU A 158 29.87 -17.72 -4.30
CA LEU A 158 29.71 -16.28 -4.10
C LEU A 158 29.39 -15.55 -5.39
N THR A 159 30.14 -15.84 -6.45
CA THR A 159 29.97 -15.17 -7.75
C THR A 159 28.56 -15.34 -8.30
N LYS A 160 28.05 -16.58 -8.32
CA LYS A 160 26.69 -16.86 -8.82
C LYS A 160 25.61 -16.35 -7.87
N GLY A 161 25.83 -16.43 -6.55
CA GLY A 161 24.91 -15.89 -5.56
C GLY A 161 24.72 -14.38 -5.71
N LEU A 162 25.84 -13.64 -5.88
CA LEU A 162 25.82 -12.20 -6.17
C LEU A 162 25.12 -11.91 -7.51
N GLU A 163 25.40 -12.68 -8.56
CA GLU A 163 24.72 -12.52 -9.86
C GLU A 163 23.20 -12.64 -9.71
N MET A 164 22.72 -13.68 -9.04
CA MET A 164 21.29 -13.94 -8.84
C MET A 164 20.61 -12.82 -8.04
N ILE A 165 21.22 -12.40 -6.93
CA ILE A 165 20.67 -11.35 -6.05
C ILE A 165 20.70 -9.99 -6.75
N LEU A 166 21.87 -9.55 -7.24
CA LEU A 166 22.07 -8.23 -7.86
C LEU A 166 21.31 -8.08 -9.18
N ALA A 167 21.09 -9.16 -9.94
CA ALA A 167 20.26 -9.12 -11.13
C ALA A 167 18.76 -9.27 -10.82
N SER A 168 18.39 -9.77 -9.64
CA SER A 168 17.02 -10.11 -9.25
C SER A 168 16.32 -10.99 -10.29
N LYS A 169 17.05 -11.97 -10.84
CA LYS A 169 16.55 -12.88 -11.88
C LYS A 169 16.46 -14.29 -11.34
N PRO A 170 15.31 -14.97 -11.50
CA PRO A 170 15.20 -16.36 -11.14
C PRO A 170 15.94 -17.26 -12.13
N VAL A 171 16.45 -18.37 -11.63
CA VAL A 171 16.93 -19.50 -12.43
C VAL A 171 15.84 -20.56 -12.52
N LYS A 172 15.85 -21.37 -13.58
CA LYS A 172 14.92 -22.50 -13.70
C LYS A 172 15.40 -23.70 -12.88
N GLY A 173 14.50 -24.58 -12.46
CA GLY A 173 14.82 -25.80 -11.71
C GLY A 173 15.97 -26.61 -12.31
N LYS A 174 15.98 -26.77 -13.64
CA LYS A 174 17.09 -27.45 -14.35
C LYS A 174 18.46 -26.78 -14.15
N GLU A 175 18.52 -25.45 -14.22
CA GLU A 175 19.75 -24.69 -13.96
C GLU A 175 20.10 -24.73 -12.47
N ALA A 176 19.10 -24.57 -11.59
CA ALA A 176 19.27 -24.65 -10.14
C ALA A 176 19.89 -25.97 -9.67
N PHE A 177 19.52 -27.09 -10.31
CA PHE A 177 20.14 -28.40 -10.07
C PHE A 177 21.62 -28.42 -10.47
N SER A 178 21.96 -27.91 -11.66
CA SER A 178 23.36 -27.84 -12.12
C SER A 178 24.24 -26.95 -11.24
N LEU A 179 23.65 -25.93 -10.61
CA LEU A 179 24.32 -25.03 -9.68
C LEU A 179 24.42 -25.61 -8.25
N GLY A 180 23.68 -26.69 -7.96
CA GLY A 180 23.53 -27.28 -6.62
C GLY A 180 22.70 -26.45 -5.64
N LEU A 181 21.86 -25.53 -6.16
CA LEU A 181 20.80 -24.88 -5.37
C LEU A 181 19.69 -25.90 -5.05
N VAL A 182 19.45 -26.84 -5.96
CA VAL A 182 18.49 -27.94 -5.82
C VAL A 182 19.26 -29.26 -5.82
N ASP A 183 18.85 -30.19 -4.97
CA ASP A 183 19.52 -31.48 -4.75
C ASP A 183 18.99 -32.59 -5.68
N GLY A 184 17.80 -32.42 -6.28
CA GLY A 184 17.24 -33.36 -7.25
C GLY A 184 16.10 -32.80 -8.10
N LEU A 185 15.94 -33.34 -9.31
CA LEU A 185 14.85 -33.00 -10.23
C LEU A 185 13.80 -34.10 -10.26
N VAL A 186 12.53 -33.72 -10.13
CA VAL A 186 11.41 -34.66 -10.07
C VAL A 186 10.25 -34.14 -10.93
N SER A 187 9.45 -35.06 -11.49
CA SER A 187 8.19 -34.70 -12.15
C SER A 187 7.23 -34.06 -11.13
N PRO A 188 6.30 -33.17 -11.54
CA PRO A 188 5.31 -32.59 -10.62
C PRO A 188 4.49 -33.65 -9.87
N ASN A 189 4.14 -34.76 -10.52
CA ASN A 189 3.29 -35.80 -9.94
C ASN A 189 4.01 -36.64 -8.86
N ASP A 190 5.33 -36.81 -9.00
CA ASP A 190 6.12 -37.66 -8.09
C ASP A 190 6.85 -36.84 -7.02
N LEU A 191 6.77 -35.50 -7.08
CA LEU A 191 7.58 -34.58 -6.30
C LEU A 191 7.47 -34.80 -4.79
N VAL A 192 6.24 -34.82 -4.27
CA VAL A 192 6.00 -34.96 -2.81
C VAL A 192 6.40 -36.35 -2.33
N ASN A 193 6.04 -37.41 -3.07
CA ASN A 193 6.40 -38.79 -2.72
C ASN A 193 7.92 -39.00 -2.70
N THR A 194 8.62 -38.46 -3.69
CA THR A 194 10.08 -38.52 -3.76
C THR A 194 10.72 -37.71 -2.63
N ALA A 195 10.17 -36.54 -2.30
CA ALA A 195 10.65 -35.73 -1.17
C ALA A 195 10.49 -36.44 0.18
N ARG A 196 9.39 -37.18 0.37
CA ARG A 196 9.16 -38.00 1.57
C ARG A 196 10.23 -39.10 1.71
N GLN A 197 10.48 -39.84 0.62
CA GLN A 197 11.53 -40.86 0.62
C GLN A 197 12.92 -40.25 0.88
N TRP A 198 13.22 -39.09 0.29
CA TRP A 198 14.48 -38.39 0.50
C TRP A 198 14.67 -37.96 1.96
N ALA A 199 13.61 -37.51 2.62
CA ALA A 199 13.63 -37.13 4.03
C ALA A 199 13.90 -38.35 4.94
N LEU A 200 13.32 -39.51 4.62
CA LEU A 200 13.58 -40.77 5.32
C LEU A 200 15.00 -41.29 5.07
N ASP A 201 15.53 -41.16 3.85
CA ASP A 201 16.90 -41.54 3.53
C ASP A 201 17.92 -40.71 4.33
N MET A 202 17.64 -39.42 4.56
CA MET A 202 18.45 -38.56 5.42
C MET A 202 18.43 -39.03 6.89
N LEU A 203 17.24 -39.34 7.41
CA LEU A 203 17.09 -39.89 8.76
C LEU A 203 17.85 -41.22 8.91
N GLY A 204 17.79 -42.07 7.88
CA GLY A 204 18.53 -43.33 7.80
C GLY A 204 20.02 -43.18 7.46
N HIS A 205 20.56 -41.96 7.44
CA HIS A 205 21.97 -41.65 7.13
C HIS A 205 22.44 -42.15 5.75
N ARG A 206 21.51 -42.42 4.83
CA ARG A 206 21.81 -42.75 3.42
C ARG A 206 22.10 -41.49 2.59
N ARG A 207 21.75 -40.33 3.13
CA ARG A 207 22.03 -39.01 2.56
C ARG A 207 22.50 -38.04 3.66
N PRO A 208 23.33 -37.04 3.35
CA PRO A 208 23.78 -36.06 4.33
C PRO A 208 22.63 -35.22 4.89
N TRP A 209 22.65 -34.99 6.20
CA TRP A 209 21.77 -34.05 6.90
C TRP A 209 22.59 -32.85 7.36
N ILE A 210 22.66 -31.83 6.50
CA ILE A 210 23.53 -30.66 6.68
C ILE A 210 22.67 -29.39 6.59
N ALA A 211 22.90 -28.45 7.51
CA ALA A 211 22.33 -27.11 7.45
C ALA A 211 23.02 -26.27 6.37
N SER A 212 22.24 -25.69 5.45
CA SER A 212 22.76 -24.88 4.34
C SER A 212 23.57 -23.68 4.82
N LEU A 213 23.20 -23.08 5.96
CA LEU A 213 23.86 -21.92 6.55
C LEU A 213 25.34 -22.13 6.90
N TYR A 214 25.74 -23.38 7.18
CA TYR A 214 27.10 -23.73 7.60
C TYR A 214 27.92 -24.41 6.50
N LYS A 215 27.36 -24.58 5.30
CA LYS A 215 28.12 -25.05 4.13
C LYS A 215 29.19 -24.04 3.74
N THR A 216 30.37 -24.54 3.42
CA THR A 216 31.53 -23.72 3.02
C THR A 216 32.22 -24.24 1.77
N GLU A 217 31.80 -25.40 1.23
CA GLU A 217 32.52 -26.12 0.18
C GLU A 217 32.56 -25.35 -1.15
N LYS A 218 31.60 -24.44 -1.36
CA LYS A 218 31.50 -23.58 -2.54
C LYS A 218 31.92 -22.13 -2.29
N LEU A 219 32.28 -21.78 -1.06
CA LEU A 219 32.77 -20.44 -0.78
C LEU A 219 34.22 -20.33 -1.21
N GLU A 220 34.51 -19.28 -1.95
CA GLU A 220 35.85 -18.91 -2.38
C GLU A 220 36.72 -18.55 -1.16
N PRO A 221 38.04 -18.84 -1.19
CA PRO A 221 38.95 -18.42 -0.13
C PRO A 221 38.84 -16.92 0.14
N LEU A 222 39.04 -16.49 1.39
CA LEU A 222 38.73 -15.12 1.83
C LEU A 222 39.40 -14.02 0.99
N GLY A 223 40.63 -14.26 0.50
CA GLY A 223 41.34 -13.32 -0.39
C GLY A 223 40.63 -13.12 -1.74
N GLU A 224 40.21 -14.22 -2.37
CA GLU A 224 39.46 -14.20 -3.64
C GLU A 224 38.04 -13.62 -3.44
N ALA A 225 37.36 -14.03 -2.37
CA ALA A 225 36.04 -13.52 -2.02
C ALA A 225 36.02 -11.99 -1.90
N ARG A 226 37.06 -11.40 -1.28
CA ARG A 226 37.21 -9.93 -1.16
C ARG A 226 37.31 -9.24 -2.52
N GLU A 227 38.05 -9.80 -3.48
CA GLU A 227 38.16 -9.21 -4.83
C GLU A 227 36.85 -9.36 -5.62
N ILE A 228 36.14 -10.49 -5.49
CA ILE A 228 34.80 -10.67 -6.08
C ILE A 228 33.83 -9.61 -5.54
N LEU A 229 33.79 -9.40 -4.22
CA LEU A 229 32.92 -8.41 -3.57
C LEU A 229 33.27 -6.98 -4.00
N LYS A 230 34.56 -6.66 -4.10
CA LYS A 230 35.05 -5.36 -4.61
C LYS A 230 34.62 -5.12 -6.05
N PHE A 231 34.74 -6.12 -6.92
CA PHE A 231 34.25 -6.05 -8.29
C PHE A 231 32.73 -5.86 -8.35
N ALA A 232 31.98 -6.63 -7.55
CA ALA A 232 30.53 -6.51 -7.45
C ALA A 232 30.08 -5.11 -7.00
N ARG A 233 30.77 -4.50 -6.03
CA ARG A 233 30.52 -3.10 -5.60
C ARG A 233 30.75 -2.11 -6.74
N ALA A 234 31.85 -2.26 -7.48
CA ALA A 234 32.15 -1.39 -8.62
C ALA A 234 31.08 -1.52 -9.71
N GLN A 235 30.63 -2.75 -10.00
CA GLN A 235 29.56 -3.00 -10.96
C GLN A 235 28.21 -2.43 -10.50
N ALA A 236 27.87 -2.60 -9.22
CA ALA A 236 26.64 -2.06 -8.62
C ALA A 236 26.61 -0.52 -8.70
N ARG A 237 27.70 0.16 -8.32
CA ARG A 237 27.82 1.63 -8.44
C ARG A 237 27.67 2.11 -9.88
N LYS A 238 28.24 1.38 -10.84
CA LYS A 238 28.14 1.73 -12.26
C LYS A 238 26.72 1.53 -12.81
N ARG A 239 26.04 0.45 -12.40
CA ARG A 239 24.72 0.08 -12.92
C ARG A 239 23.57 0.88 -12.29
N ALA A 240 23.69 1.21 -11.00
CA ALA A 240 22.65 1.87 -10.24
C ALA A 240 23.25 2.93 -9.29
N PRO A 241 23.82 4.01 -9.82
CA PRO A 241 24.54 5.01 -9.01
C PRO A 241 23.65 5.71 -7.96
N ASN A 242 22.33 5.73 -8.19
CA ASN A 242 21.35 6.37 -7.32
C ASN A 242 20.73 5.41 -6.28
N LEU A 243 21.15 4.14 -6.23
CA LEU A 243 20.61 3.14 -5.31
C LEU A 243 21.66 2.68 -4.29
N GLN A 244 21.28 2.65 -3.01
CA GLN A 244 22.16 2.21 -1.92
C GLN A 244 21.97 0.74 -1.52
N HIS A 245 20.74 0.23 -1.56
CA HIS A 245 20.42 -1.14 -1.13
C HIS A 245 21.23 -2.25 -1.82
N PRO A 246 21.66 -2.16 -3.10
CA PRO A 246 22.53 -3.19 -3.67
C PRO A 246 23.91 -3.23 -3.02
N LEU A 247 24.46 -2.08 -2.61
CA LEU A 247 25.75 -2.01 -1.91
C LEU A 247 25.61 -2.56 -0.49
N VAL A 248 24.54 -2.17 0.21
CA VAL A 248 24.21 -2.71 1.53
C VAL A 248 24.07 -4.24 1.47
N CYS A 249 23.44 -4.78 0.43
CA CYS A 249 23.34 -6.23 0.24
C CYS A 249 24.71 -6.90 0.16
N ILE A 250 25.65 -6.31 -0.58
CA ILE A 250 27.02 -6.84 -0.71
C ILE A 250 27.74 -6.79 0.64
N ASP A 251 27.56 -5.71 1.40
CA ASP A 251 28.16 -5.54 2.73
C ASP A 251 27.61 -6.54 3.77
N VAL A 252 26.34 -6.94 3.63
CA VAL A 252 25.69 -7.98 4.44
C VAL A 252 26.24 -9.37 4.10
N ILE A 253 26.39 -9.68 2.81
CA ILE A 253 27.01 -10.93 2.34
C ILE A 253 28.45 -11.03 2.85
N GLU A 254 29.24 -9.96 2.69
CA GLU A 254 30.63 -9.92 3.16
C GLU A 254 30.75 -10.16 4.66
N ALA A 255 29.88 -9.54 5.48
CA ALA A 255 29.92 -9.74 6.92
C ALA A 255 29.75 -11.20 7.33
N GLY A 256 28.86 -11.93 6.64
CA GLY A 256 28.67 -13.35 6.91
C GLY A 256 29.78 -14.25 6.40
N ILE A 257 30.55 -13.82 5.40
CA ILE A 257 31.76 -14.53 4.92
C ILE A 257 32.93 -14.27 5.87
N VAL A 258 33.12 -13.03 6.32
CA VAL A 258 34.25 -12.61 7.16
C VAL A 258 34.08 -13.03 8.61
N ALA A 259 32.91 -12.74 9.21
CA ALA A 259 32.66 -12.92 10.64
C ALA A 259 31.79 -14.16 10.96
N GLY A 260 31.38 -14.91 9.92
CA GLY A 260 30.57 -16.11 10.05
C GLY A 260 29.06 -15.88 9.86
N PRO A 261 28.31 -16.95 9.55
CA PRO A 261 26.95 -16.85 9.04
C PRO A 261 25.96 -16.21 10.02
N ARG A 262 26.06 -16.47 11.33
CA ARG A 262 25.17 -15.85 12.33
C ARG A 262 25.36 -14.34 12.41
N ALA A 263 26.60 -13.85 12.35
CA ALA A 263 26.86 -12.41 12.27
C ALA A 263 26.26 -11.79 11.00
N GLY A 264 26.35 -12.51 9.88
CA GLY A 264 25.69 -12.15 8.63
C GLY A 264 24.17 -12.03 8.76
N LEU A 265 23.49 -13.00 9.40
CA LEU A 265 22.04 -12.96 9.63
C LEU A 265 21.58 -11.77 10.49
N TRP A 266 22.34 -11.43 11.53
CA TRP A 266 22.04 -10.26 12.35
C TRP A 266 22.19 -8.96 11.56
N LYS A 267 23.29 -8.82 10.79
CA LYS A 267 23.50 -7.65 9.93
C LYS A 267 22.45 -7.58 8.81
N GLU A 268 22.02 -8.71 8.27
CA GLU A 268 20.93 -8.79 7.29
C GLU A 268 19.64 -8.21 7.86
N ALA A 269 19.25 -8.64 9.06
CA ALA A 269 18.03 -8.18 9.70
C ALA A 269 18.05 -6.68 10.02
N GLU A 270 19.18 -6.17 10.53
CA GLU A 270 19.37 -4.74 10.80
C GLU A 270 19.30 -3.90 9.51
N ALA A 271 20.02 -4.33 8.47
CA ALA A 271 20.01 -3.66 7.17
C ALA A 271 18.62 -3.66 6.54
N PHE A 272 17.91 -4.80 6.58
CA PHE A 272 16.54 -4.92 6.10
C PHE A 272 15.61 -3.92 6.80
N GLU A 273 15.70 -3.82 8.12
CA GLU A 273 14.89 -2.91 8.92
C GLU A 273 15.12 -1.42 8.56
N GLY A 274 16.37 -1.05 8.27
CA GLY A 274 16.68 0.30 7.78
C GLY A 274 16.12 0.55 6.37
N LEU A 275 16.28 -0.41 5.47
CA LEU A 275 15.89 -0.28 4.07
C LEU A 275 14.37 -0.24 3.86
N VAL A 276 13.59 -1.02 4.62
CA VAL A 276 12.13 -1.08 4.45
C VAL A 276 11.44 0.27 4.69
N ARG A 277 12.06 1.15 5.49
CA ARG A 277 11.56 2.50 5.80
C ARG A 277 12.09 3.59 4.87
N SER A 278 13.03 3.26 3.99
CA SER A 278 13.60 4.21 3.03
C SER A 278 12.57 4.66 2.01
N ASP A 279 12.71 5.89 1.51
CA ASP A 279 11.82 6.42 0.46
C ASP A 279 12.00 5.66 -0.86
N THR A 280 13.17 5.06 -1.09
CA THR A 280 13.41 4.14 -2.21
C THR A 280 12.52 2.90 -2.11
N CYS A 281 12.41 2.29 -0.93
CA CYS A 281 11.52 1.14 -0.73
C CYS A 281 10.05 1.55 -0.92
N LYS A 282 9.60 2.64 -0.28
CA LYS A 282 8.22 3.16 -0.46
C LYS A 282 7.89 3.39 -1.94
N SER A 283 8.83 4.01 -2.68
CA SER A 283 8.71 4.29 -4.11
C SER A 283 8.60 3.00 -4.94
N LEU A 284 9.50 2.04 -4.74
CA LEU A 284 9.51 0.81 -5.53
C LEU A 284 8.32 -0.11 -5.19
N VAL A 285 7.88 -0.13 -3.93
CA VAL A 285 6.65 -0.82 -3.50
C VAL A 285 5.42 -0.17 -4.13
N HIS A 286 5.34 1.16 -4.19
CA HIS A 286 4.29 1.87 -4.94
C HIS A 286 4.28 1.44 -6.40
N VAL A 287 5.42 1.47 -7.10
CA VAL A 287 5.53 1.03 -8.50
C VAL A 287 5.06 -0.41 -8.67
N PHE A 288 5.43 -1.31 -7.76
CA PHE A 288 5.03 -2.72 -7.80
C PHE A 288 3.50 -2.90 -7.78
N PHE A 289 2.80 -2.14 -6.93
CA PHE A 289 1.34 -2.18 -6.84
C PHE A 289 0.67 -1.42 -7.98
N ALA A 290 1.18 -0.23 -8.33
CA ALA A 290 0.69 0.59 -9.43
C ALA A 290 0.73 -0.20 -10.75
N GLN A 291 1.84 -0.87 -11.05
CA GLN A 291 1.99 -1.66 -12.27
C GLN A 291 0.99 -2.82 -12.37
N ARG A 292 0.68 -3.50 -11.25
CA ARG A 292 -0.37 -4.54 -11.22
C ARG A 292 -1.77 -3.93 -11.34
N GLY A 293 -1.94 -2.78 -10.71
CA GLY A 293 -3.17 -2.00 -10.70
C GLY A 293 -3.60 -1.52 -12.08
N THR A 294 -2.68 -1.34 -13.04
CA THR A 294 -3.03 -0.85 -14.38
C THR A 294 -3.98 -1.79 -15.13
N SER A 295 -3.93 -3.10 -14.81
CA SER A 295 -4.84 -4.09 -15.39
C SER A 295 -6.25 -4.09 -14.80
N LYS A 296 -6.49 -3.32 -13.73
CA LYS A 296 -7.81 -3.13 -13.11
C LYS A 296 -8.35 -1.76 -13.54
N VAL A 297 -9.30 -1.79 -14.46
CA VAL A 297 -9.90 -0.60 -15.06
C VAL A 297 -11.35 -0.50 -14.58
N PRO A 298 -11.71 0.53 -13.80
CA PRO A 298 -13.09 0.75 -13.35
C PRO A 298 -14.06 0.96 -14.52
N GLY A 299 -15.26 0.40 -14.41
CA GLY A 299 -16.28 0.39 -15.45
C GLY A 299 -15.94 -0.45 -16.68
N VAL A 300 -14.98 -1.37 -16.57
CA VAL A 300 -14.53 -2.26 -17.66
C VAL A 300 -14.25 -3.66 -17.12
N THR A 301 -13.24 -3.79 -16.25
CA THR A 301 -12.78 -5.11 -15.76
C THR A 301 -13.61 -5.65 -14.60
N ASP A 302 -14.37 -4.77 -13.97
CA ASP A 302 -15.39 -5.04 -12.95
C ASP A 302 -16.74 -5.45 -13.54
N CYS A 303 -16.95 -5.32 -14.85
CA CYS A 303 -18.20 -5.72 -15.54
C CYS A 303 -18.34 -7.24 -15.75
N GLY A 304 -17.40 -8.06 -15.29
CA GLY A 304 -17.47 -9.53 -15.43
C GLY A 304 -17.22 -10.06 -16.86
N LEU A 305 -16.72 -9.22 -17.76
CA LEU A 305 -16.41 -9.62 -19.15
C LEU A 305 -15.18 -10.53 -19.21
N ALA A 306 -15.28 -11.57 -20.04
CA ALA A 306 -14.16 -12.47 -20.33
C ALA A 306 -13.45 -12.01 -21.62
N PRO A 307 -12.10 -12.05 -21.69
CA PRO A 307 -11.38 -11.75 -22.92
C PRO A 307 -11.72 -12.75 -24.04
N ARG A 308 -12.03 -12.24 -25.23
CA ARG A 308 -12.18 -13.03 -26.45
C ARG A 308 -10.82 -13.51 -26.93
N GLN A 309 -10.80 -14.69 -27.57
CA GLN A 309 -9.58 -15.25 -28.09
C GLN A 309 -9.21 -14.60 -29.43
N VAL A 310 -8.12 -13.84 -29.45
CA VAL A 310 -7.48 -13.38 -30.69
C VAL A 310 -6.55 -14.48 -31.20
N LYS A 311 -6.76 -14.92 -32.45
CA LYS A 311 -5.98 -15.97 -33.11
C LYS A 311 -5.13 -15.42 -34.25
N LYS A 312 -5.60 -14.40 -34.97
CA LYS A 312 -4.88 -13.81 -36.11
C LYS A 312 -4.89 -12.28 -36.02
N VAL A 313 -3.74 -11.68 -36.27
CA VAL A 313 -3.55 -10.23 -36.21
C VAL A 313 -3.08 -9.70 -37.58
N ALA A 314 -3.56 -8.53 -38.00
CA ALA A 314 -2.99 -7.83 -39.15
C ALA A 314 -2.40 -6.48 -38.75
N ILE A 315 -1.32 -6.10 -39.42
CA ILE A 315 -0.62 -4.83 -39.26
C ILE A 315 -0.64 -4.09 -40.59
N ILE A 316 -1.07 -2.83 -40.58
CA ILE A 316 -1.05 -1.98 -41.78
C ILE A 316 0.13 -1.02 -41.67
N GLY A 317 1.08 -1.14 -42.59
CA GLY A 317 2.33 -0.37 -42.61
C GLY A 317 3.51 -1.14 -42.02
N GLY A 318 4.55 -1.38 -42.83
CA GLY A 318 5.81 -2.06 -42.52
C GLY A 318 6.95 -1.12 -42.14
N GLY A 319 6.63 0.12 -41.76
CA GLY A 319 7.59 1.11 -41.26
C GLY A 319 8.23 0.71 -39.92
N LEU A 320 8.89 1.68 -39.26
CA LEU A 320 9.59 1.45 -37.99
C LEU A 320 8.66 0.88 -36.90
N MET A 321 7.48 1.49 -36.72
CA MET A 321 6.50 1.07 -35.71
C MET A 321 5.85 -0.25 -36.07
N GLY A 322 5.26 -0.37 -37.26
CA GLY A 322 4.57 -1.59 -37.66
C GLY A 322 5.47 -2.84 -37.68
N SER A 323 6.71 -2.73 -38.16
CA SER A 323 7.67 -3.84 -38.07
C SER A 323 8.03 -4.20 -36.62
N GLY A 324 8.12 -3.22 -35.72
CA GLY A 324 8.34 -3.45 -34.29
C GLY A 324 7.14 -4.14 -33.62
N ILE A 325 5.91 -3.73 -33.95
CA ILE A 325 4.67 -4.31 -33.41
C ILE A 325 4.52 -5.75 -33.91
N ALA A 326 4.70 -5.99 -35.22
CA ALA A 326 4.70 -7.32 -35.81
C ALA A 326 5.74 -8.24 -35.13
N THR A 327 6.95 -7.73 -34.90
CA THR A 327 8.01 -8.47 -34.18
C THR A 327 7.55 -8.87 -32.76
N ALA A 328 6.89 -7.98 -32.01
CA ALA A 328 6.42 -8.27 -30.66
C ALA A 328 5.32 -9.36 -30.63
N LEU A 329 4.42 -9.33 -31.61
CA LEU A 329 3.32 -10.29 -31.77
C LEU A 329 3.82 -11.69 -32.16
N ILE A 330 4.66 -11.81 -33.18
CA ILE A 330 5.17 -13.12 -33.62
C ILE A 330 6.07 -13.79 -32.58
N LEU A 331 6.85 -13.00 -31.81
CA LEU A 331 7.62 -13.50 -30.66
C LEU A 331 6.74 -14.08 -29.55
N SER A 332 5.46 -13.74 -29.57
CA SER A 332 4.43 -14.21 -28.65
C SER A 332 3.50 -15.26 -29.29
N ASN A 333 3.92 -15.83 -30.44
CA ASN A 333 3.24 -16.85 -31.22
C ASN A 333 1.89 -16.44 -31.85
N TYR A 334 1.71 -15.16 -32.16
CA TYR A 334 0.58 -14.74 -33.00
C TYR A 334 0.94 -14.82 -34.48
N PRO A 335 0.13 -15.49 -35.33
CA PRO A 335 0.14 -15.29 -36.77
C PRO A 335 -0.15 -13.82 -37.12
N VAL A 336 0.70 -13.23 -37.95
CA VAL A 336 0.63 -11.81 -38.34
C VAL A 336 0.60 -11.67 -39.86
N ILE A 337 -0.37 -10.90 -40.36
CA ILE A 337 -0.39 -10.40 -41.73
C ILE A 337 0.19 -8.99 -41.74
N LEU A 338 1.23 -8.75 -42.53
CA LEU A 338 1.78 -7.42 -42.77
C LEU A 338 1.29 -6.90 -44.12
N LYS A 339 0.44 -5.86 -44.09
CA LYS A 339 -0.09 -5.22 -45.29
C LYS A 339 0.67 -3.94 -45.61
N GLU A 340 1.10 -3.81 -46.86
CA GLU A 340 1.76 -2.62 -47.40
C GLU A 340 1.11 -2.15 -48.70
N VAL A 341 1.51 -0.97 -49.18
CA VAL A 341 0.96 -0.38 -50.42
C VAL A 341 1.59 -0.93 -51.69
N ASN A 342 2.82 -1.46 -51.61
CA ASN A 342 3.53 -2.10 -52.72
C ASN A 342 4.59 -3.08 -52.22
N GLU A 343 5.12 -3.91 -53.13
CA GLU A 343 6.12 -4.94 -52.83
C GLU A 343 7.39 -4.36 -52.20
N LYS A 344 7.89 -3.23 -52.70
CA LYS A 344 9.12 -2.60 -52.19
C LYS A 344 9.01 -2.26 -50.69
N PHE A 345 7.90 -1.66 -50.27
CA PHE A 345 7.69 -1.35 -48.85
C PHE A 345 7.40 -2.60 -48.01
N LEU A 346 6.68 -3.57 -48.58
CA LEU A 346 6.42 -4.86 -47.94
C LEU A 346 7.73 -5.60 -47.62
N ASP A 347 8.62 -5.74 -48.61
CA ASP A 347 9.92 -6.37 -48.45
C ASP A 347 10.79 -5.63 -47.43
N ALA A 348 10.79 -4.29 -47.47
CA ALA A 348 11.51 -3.49 -46.49
C ALA A 348 10.98 -3.75 -45.06
N GLY A 349 9.66 -3.87 -44.88
CA GLY A 349 9.04 -4.20 -43.59
C GLY A 349 9.42 -5.60 -43.10
N ILE A 350 9.31 -6.61 -43.97
CA ILE A 350 9.70 -8.00 -43.66
C ILE A 350 11.19 -8.07 -43.29
N ASN A 351 12.06 -7.39 -44.03
CA ASN A 351 13.49 -7.36 -43.76
C ASN A 351 13.83 -6.71 -42.41
N ARG A 352 13.12 -5.64 -42.01
CA ARG A 352 13.25 -5.07 -40.66
C ARG A 352 12.85 -6.06 -39.57
N ILE A 353 11.75 -6.79 -39.75
CA ILE A 353 11.31 -7.83 -38.81
C ILE A 353 12.36 -8.92 -38.69
N LYS A 354 12.89 -9.42 -39.82
CA LYS A 354 13.99 -10.40 -39.84
C LYS A 354 15.22 -9.87 -39.09
N ALA A 355 15.63 -8.62 -39.33
CA ALA A 355 16.76 -8.01 -38.65
C ALA A 355 16.57 -7.91 -37.12
N ASN A 356 15.36 -7.55 -36.67
CA ASN A 356 15.03 -7.52 -35.24
C ASN A 356 15.18 -8.90 -34.59
N LEU A 357 14.67 -9.94 -35.24
CA LEU A 357 14.79 -11.33 -34.77
C LEU A 357 16.24 -11.83 -34.80
N GLN A 358 16.99 -11.55 -35.87
CA GLN A 358 18.41 -11.90 -35.97
C GLN A 358 19.25 -11.22 -34.88
N SER A 359 18.94 -9.97 -34.52
CA SER A 359 19.57 -9.28 -33.38
C SER A 359 19.38 -10.04 -32.06
N ARG A 360 18.22 -10.67 -31.86
CA ARG A 360 17.96 -11.52 -30.68
C ARG A 360 18.72 -12.83 -30.71
N VAL A 361 18.87 -13.45 -31.90
CA VAL A 361 19.73 -14.63 -32.07
C VAL A 361 21.18 -14.31 -31.74
N LYS A 362 21.72 -13.21 -32.28
CA LYS A 362 23.09 -12.73 -31.96
C LYS A 362 23.29 -12.46 -30.47
N LYS A 363 22.25 -12.03 -29.76
CA LYS A 363 22.25 -11.79 -28.31
C LYS A 363 21.96 -13.05 -27.46
N GLY A 364 21.86 -14.23 -28.09
CA GLY A 364 21.55 -15.50 -27.40
C GLY A 364 20.13 -15.57 -26.79
N LYS A 365 19.23 -14.65 -27.16
CA LYS A 365 17.85 -14.60 -26.64
C LYS A 365 16.85 -15.42 -27.47
N LEU A 366 17.28 -15.96 -28.61
CA LEU A 366 16.48 -16.77 -29.51
C LEU A 366 17.40 -17.81 -30.18
N THR A 367 16.97 -19.06 -30.28
CA THR A 367 17.72 -20.09 -31.01
C THR A 367 17.45 -19.98 -32.52
N LYS A 368 18.31 -20.57 -33.37
CA LYS A 368 18.10 -20.60 -34.82
C LYS A 368 16.80 -21.33 -35.21
N GLU A 369 16.51 -22.45 -34.56
CA GLU A 369 15.26 -23.19 -34.77
C GLU A 369 14.02 -22.35 -34.40
N ASN A 370 14.05 -21.68 -33.24
CA ASN A 370 12.95 -20.82 -32.82
C ASN A 370 12.83 -19.58 -33.73
N PHE A 371 13.92 -19.11 -34.34
CA PHE A 371 13.88 -18.03 -35.34
C PHE A 371 13.05 -18.44 -36.55
N GLU A 372 13.33 -19.60 -37.15
CA GLU A 372 12.60 -20.10 -38.33
C GLU A 372 11.12 -20.32 -38.02
N LYS A 373 10.82 -20.92 -36.86
CA LYS A 373 9.44 -21.04 -36.39
C LYS A 373 8.74 -19.69 -36.23
N THR A 374 9.43 -18.70 -35.64
CA THR A 374 8.84 -17.38 -35.38
C THR A 374 8.57 -16.62 -36.68
N ILE A 375 9.49 -16.65 -37.65
CA ILE A 375 9.31 -15.93 -38.91
C ILE A 375 8.23 -16.56 -39.80
N SER A 376 8.01 -17.89 -39.69
CA SER A 376 6.93 -18.58 -40.42
C SER A 376 5.52 -18.09 -40.07
N LEU A 377 5.35 -17.41 -38.93
CA LEU A 377 4.10 -16.80 -38.51
C LEU A 377 3.78 -15.48 -39.24
N LEU A 378 4.73 -14.92 -39.99
CA LEU A 378 4.58 -13.67 -40.72
C LEU A 378 4.19 -13.94 -42.17
N LYS A 379 3.11 -13.32 -42.64
CA LYS A 379 2.68 -13.32 -44.04
C LYS A 379 2.59 -11.89 -44.57
N GLY A 380 3.13 -11.63 -45.76
CA GLY A 380 2.95 -10.35 -46.45
C GLY A 380 1.65 -10.29 -47.27
N SER A 381 1.07 -9.10 -47.41
CA SER A 381 -0.11 -8.83 -48.26
C SER A 381 -0.03 -7.43 -48.87
N LEU A 382 -0.66 -7.24 -50.03
CA LEU A 382 -0.84 -5.92 -50.67
C LEU A 382 -2.29 -5.45 -50.60
N ASP A 383 -3.24 -6.39 -50.58
CA ASP A 383 -4.68 -6.16 -50.46
C ASP A 383 -5.23 -6.54 -49.07
N TYR A 384 -6.54 -6.31 -48.90
CA TYR A 384 -7.31 -6.60 -47.68
C TYR A 384 -8.06 -7.95 -47.74
N GLU A 385 -7.99 -8.74 -48.82
CA GLU A 385 -8.78 -9.98 -48.93
C GLU A 385 -8.42 -11.01 -47.85
N SER A 386 -7.17 -10.98 -47.39
CA SER A 386 -6.68 -11.80 -46.29
C SER A 386 -7.19 -11.39 -44.89
N PHE A 387 -8.02 -10.33 -44.78
CA PHE A 387 -8.50 -9.79 -43.51
C PHE A 387 -9.85 -10.37 -43.06
N ARG A 388 -10.50 -11.19 -43.91
CA ARG A 388 -11.83 -11.78 -43.65
C ARG A 388 -11.90 -12.66 -42.40
N ASP A 389 -10.78 -13.16 -41.91
CA ASP A 389 -10.66 -14.01 -40.72
C ASP A 389 -9.70 -13.43 -39.65
N VAL A 390 -9.45 -12.12 -39.70
CA VAL A 390 -8.61 -11.41 -38.72
C VAL A 390 -9.44 -10.99 -37.51
N ASP A 391 -8.86 -11.13 -36.31
CA ASP A 391 -9.52 -10.78 -35.05
C ASP A 391 -9.09 -9.41 -34.51
N LEU A 392 -7.90 -8.94 -34.89
CA LEU A 392 -7.35 -7.64 -34.51
C LEU A 392 -6.54 -7.05 -35.67
N VAL A 393 -6.81 -5.80 -36.02
CA VAL A 393 -5.98 -5.01 -36.92
C VAL A 393 -5.32 -3.88 -36.14
N ILE A 394 -4.03 -3.64 -36.37
CA ILE A 394 -3.31 -2.46 -35.86
C ILE A 394 -2.79 -1.64 -37.04
N GLU A 395 -3.33 -0.44 -37.19
CA GLU A 395 -2.90 0.55 -38.17
C GLU A 395 -1.65 1.30 -37.66
N ALA A 396 -0.58 1.30 -38.46
CA ALA A 396 0.70 1.91 -38.14
C ALA A 396 1.31 2.66 -39.35
N VAL A 397 0.46 3.35 -40.12
CA VAL A 397 0.83 4.25 -41.21
C VAL A 397 1.12 5.67 -40.72
N ILE A 398 1.59 6.51 -41.64
CA ILE A 398 1.92 7.93 -41.38
C ILE A 398 0.74 8.71 -40.77
N GLU A 399 1.06 9.78 -40.03
CA GLU A 399 0.08 10.66 -39.39
C GLU A 399 -0.64 11.55 -40.42
N ASN A 400 -1.60 10.97 -41.15
CA ASN A 400 -2.47 11.67 -42.09
C ASN A 400 -3.93 11.25 -41.84
N ILE A 401 -4.78 12.23 -41.50
CA ILE A 401 -6.18 11.99 -41.11
C ILE A 401 -6.97 11.34 -42.26
N SER A 402 -6.92 11.92 -43.46
CA SER A 402 -7.69 11.42 -44.62
C SER A 402 -7.31 9.99 -44.99
N LEU A 403 -6.02 9.66 -44.95
CA LEU A 403 -5.52 8.30 -45.19
C LEU A 403 -6.02 7.33 -44.13
N LYS A 404 -5.95 7.69 -42.84
CA LYS A 404 -6.43 6.83 -41.74
C LYS A 404 -7.94 6.63 -41.81
N GLN A 405 -8.72 7.67 -42.11
CA GLN A 405 -10.17 7.54 -42.33
C GLN A 405 -10.49 6.57 -43.46
N GLN A 406 -9.77 6.65 -44.59
CA GLN A 406 -9.93 5.71 -45.69
C GLN A 406 -9.61 4.27 -45.27
N ILE A 407 -8.49 4.06 -44.56
CA ILE A 407 -8.10 2.75 -44.04
C ILE A 407 -9.19 2.17 -43.13
N PHE A 408 -9.72 2.95 -42.19
CA PHE A 408 -10.75 2.46 -41.27
C PHE A 408 -12.09 2.17 -41.98
N SER A 409 -12.43 2.94 -43.02
CA SER A 409 -13.56 2.62 -43.90
C SER A 409 -13.37 1.31 -44.66
N ASP A 410 -12.15 1.06 -45.16
CA ASP A 410 -11.84 -0.21 -45.84
C ASP A 410 -11.87 -1.38 -44.83
N LEU A 411 -11.34 -1.18 -43.63
CA LEU A 411 -11.37 -2.20 -42.58
C LEU A 411 -12.79 -2.61 -42.18
N GLU A 412 -13.74 -1.67 -42.11
CA GLU A 412 -15.14 -2.01 -41.87
C GLU A 412 -15.72 -2.93 -42.95
N LYS A 413 -15.28 -2.77 -44.21
CA LYS A 413 -15.74 -3.58 -45.34
C LYS A 413 -15.14 -4.99 -45.37
N TYR A 414 -13.85 -5.11 -45.07
CA TYR A 414 -13.10 -6.36 -45.26
C TYR A 414 -12.97 -7.22 -44.00
N CYS A 415 -13.04 -6.61 -42.81
CA CYS A 415 -12.93 -7.35 -41.55
C CYS A 415 -14.29 -7.85 -41.06
N PRO A 416 -14.34 -9.01 -40.39
CA PRO A 416 -15.57 -9.51 -39.79
C PRO A 416 -16.04 -8.58 -38.66
N PRO A 417 -17.34 -8.56 -38.30
CA PRO A 417 -17.89 -7.63 -37.30
C PRO A 417 -17.24 -7.71 -35.92
N HIS A 418 -16.69 -8.86 -35.54
CA HIS A 418 -16.03 -9.04 -34.24
C HIS A 418 -14.60 -8.49 -34.19
N CYS A 419 -13.98 -8.23 -35.34
CA CYS A 419 -12.60 -7.77 -35.46
C CYS A 419 -12.41 -6.41 -34.78
N ILE A 420 -11.38 -6.31 -33.93
CA ILE A 420 -10.97 -5.06 -33.28
C ILE A 420 -10.17 -4.21 -34.27
N LEU A 421 -10.47 -2.91 -34.32
CA LEU A 421 -9.81 -1.96 -35.22
C LEU A 421 -8.96 -0.99 -34.39
N ALA A 422 -7.66 -1.23 -34.33
CA ALA A 422 -6.75 -0.42 -33.52
C ALA A 422 -5.91 0.54 -34.36
N SER A 423 -5.66 1.76 -33.85
CA SER A 423 -4.66 2.69 -34.41
C SER A 423 -3.48 2.86 -33.46
N ASN A 424 -2.25 2.86 -34.00
CA ASN A 424 -1.03 3.22 -33.30
C ASN A 424 -0.71 4.73 -33.41
N THR A 425 -1.65 5.58 -33.82
CA THR A 425 -1.44 7.04 -33.84
C THR A 425 -0.93 7.54 -32.48
N SER A 426 -0.17 8.63 -32.47
CA SER A 426 0.38 9.24 -31.25
C SER A 426 -0.25 10.59 -30.89
N THR A 427 -0.99 11.21 -31.81
CA THR A 427 -1.54 12.57 -31.66
C THR A 427 -2.93 12.77 -32.28
N ILE A 428 -3.36 11.95 -33.23
CA ILE A 428 -4.66 12.13 -33.92
C ILE A 428 -5.79 11.62 -33.03
N ASP A 429 -6.86 12.42 -32.93
CA ASP A 429 -8.10 12.07 -32.27
C ASP A 429 -8.75 10.84 -32.94
N LEU A 430 -8.97 9.77 -32.17
CA LEU A 430 -9.60 8.54 -32.65
C LEU A 430 -11.03 8.73 -33.17
N ASN A 431 -11.77 9.72 -32.67
CA ASN A 431 -13.10 10.06 -33.17
C ASN A 431 -13.02 10.57 -34.62
N LEU A 432 -11.98 11.34 -34.97
CA LEU A 432 -11.75 11.78 -36.34
C LEU A 432 -11.39 10.60 -37.26
N ILE A 433 -10.60 9.64 -36.76
CA ILE A 433 -10.30 8.42 -37.51
C ILE A 433 -11.57 7.61 -37.78
N GLY A 434 -12.46 7.50 -36.79
CA GLY A 434 -13.72 6.75 -36.86
C GLY A 434 -14.89 7.46 -37.52
N GLU A 435 -14.72 8.70 -38.01
CA GLU A 435 -15.82 9.55 -38.48
C GLU A 435 -16.57 8.95 -39.70
N LYS A 436 -15.83 8.26 -40.59
CA LYS A 436 -16.36 7.70 -41.85
C LYS A 436 -16.78 6.23 -41.75
N THR A 437 -16.96 5.71 -40.55
CA THR A 437 -17.33 4.30 -40.31
C THR A 437 -18.41 4.17 -39.24
N LYS A 438 -19.20 3.10 -39.29
CA LYS A 438 -20.23 2.77 -38.28
C LYS A 438 -19.69 1.88 -37.16
N SER A 439 -18.46 1.41 -37.28
CA SER A 439 -17.78 0.48 -36.38
C SER A 439 -17.06 1.14 -35.21
N GLN A 440 -17.56 2.28 -34.72
CA GLN A 440 -16.90 3.12 -33.72
C GLN A 440 -16.75 2.43 -32.35
N ASP A 441 -17.64 1.48 -32.05
CA ASP A 441 -17.64 0.67 -30.83
C ASP A 441 -16.44 -0.31 -30.73
N ARG A 442 -15.84 -0.63 -31.88
CA ARG A 442 -14.67 -1.52 -31.99
C ARG A 442 -13.38 -0.81 -32.39
N ILE A 443 -13.38 0.52 -32.41
CA ILE A 443 -12.18 1.35 -32.57
C ILE A 443 -11.50 1.59 -31.22
N VAL A 444 -10.18 1.41 -31.18
CA VAL A 444 -9.35 1.64 -30.00
C VAL A 444 -7.97 2.17 -30.42
N GLY A 445 -7.30 2.94 -29.56
CA GLY A 445 -5.87 3.22 -29.75
C GLY A 445 -5.04 2.13 -29.12
N ALA A 446 -4.08 1.57 -29.86
CA ALA A 446 -3.04 0.69 -29.36
C ALA A 446 -1.69 1.39 -29.56
N HIS A 447 -1.41 2.39 -28.73
CA HIS A 447 -0.24 3.25 -28.88
C HIS A 447 1.00 2.59 -28.26
N PHE A 448 1.85 2.04 -29.13
CA PHE A 448 3.15 1.49 -28.79
C PHE A 448 4.22 2.57 -28.81
N PHE A 449 5.28 2.38 -28.01
CA PHE A 449 6.43 3.27 -27.95
C PHE A 449 7.61 2.71 -28.74
N SER A 450 8.30 3.55 -29.51
CA SER A 450 9.44 3.11 -30.32
C SER A 450 10.69 2.86 -29.47
N PRO A 451 11.44 1.75 -29.68
CA PRO A 451 11.11 0.62 -30.54
C PRO A 451 10.05 -0.32 -29.92
N ALA A 452 8.99 -0.62 -30.69
CA ALA A 452 7.80 -1.31 -30.16
C ALA A 452 8.04 -2.72 -29.60
N HIS A 453 9.08 -3.45 -30.01
CA HIS A 453 9.42 -4.77 -29.47
C HIS A 453 10.34 -4.72 -28.23
N VAL A 454 10.75 -3.51 -27.82
CA VAL A 454 11.64 -3.24 -26.68
C VAL A 454 10.89 -2.52 -25.58
N MET A 455 10.19 -1.43 -25.91
CA MET A 455 9.54 -0.57 -24.91
C MET A 455 8.39 -1.30 -24.19
N PRO A 456 8.30 -1.26 -22.87
CA PRO A 456 7.36 -2.10 -22.12
C PRO A 456 5.92 -1.56 -22.09
N LEU A 457 5.71 -0.26 -22.27
CA LEU A 457 4.40 0.37 -22.19
C LEU A 457 3.56 0.14 -23.46
N LEU A 458 2.26 -0.02 -23.26
CA LEU A 458 1.23 0.09 -24.29
C LEU A 458 0.09 0.95 -23.75
N GLU A 459 -0.13 2.12 -24.37
CA GLU A 459 -1.29 2.94 -24.06
C GLU A 459 -2.50 2.44 -24.85
N ILE A 460 -3.55 2.04 -24.12
CA ILE A 460 -4.82 1.63 -24.68
C ILE A 460 -5.76 2.82 -24.61
N VAL A 461 -5.97 3.48 -25.74
CA VAL A 461 -6.75 4.72 -25.79
C VAL A 461 -8.21 4.38 -26.10
N ARG A 462 -9.13 4.77 -25.22
CA ARG A 462 -10.57 4.57 -25.42
C ARG A 462 -11.27 5.87 -25.78
N THR A 463 -12.22 5.78 -26.71
CA THR A 463 -13.22 6.83 -26.94
C THR A 463 -14.43 6.59 -26.02
N LYS A 464 -15.42 7.49 -26.08
CA LYS A 464 -16.71 7.26 -25.42
C LYS A 464 -17.51 6.11 -26.04
N GLN A 465 -17.24 5.78 -27.30
CA GLN A 465 -17.96 4.74 -28.03
C GLN A 465 -17.30 3.37 -27.91
N THR A 466 -15.98 3.33 -27.67
CA THR A 466 -15.20 2.08 -27.56
C THR A 466 -15.81 1.16 -26.50
N SER A 467 -16.22 -0.03 -26.91
CA SER A 467 -16.88 -1.00 -26.03
C SER A 467 -15.93 -1.50 -24.93
N PRO A 468 -16.43 -1.77 -23.71
CA PRO A 468 -15.63 -2.37 -22.65
C PRO A 468 -15.02 -3.72 -23.04
N GLN A 469 -15.70 -4.51 -23.87
CA GLN A 469 -15.21 -5.80 -24.35
C GLN A 469 -13.89 -5.65 -25.13
N VAL A 470 -13.79 -4.66 -26.01
CA VAL A 470 -12.55 -4.38 -26.78
C VAL A 470 -11.40 -4.06 -25.85
N ILE A 471 -11.63 -3.27 -24.80
CA ILE A 471 -10.59 -2.93 -23.81
C ILE A 471 -10.13 -4.19 -23.07
N VAL A 472 -11.04 -5.07 -22.64
CA VAL A 472 -10.70 -6.33 -21.98
C VAL A 472 -9.85 -7.25 -22.88
N ASP A 473 -10.20 -7.32 -24.17
CA ASP A 473 -9.45 -8.13 -25.14
C ASP A 473 -8.03 -7.57 -25.35
N VAL A 474 -7.89 -6.26 -25.52
CA VAL A 474 -6.57 -5.62 -25.71
C VAL A 474 -5.74 -5.72 -24.43
N LEU A 475 -6.34 -5.65 -23.24
CA LEU A 475 -5.65 -5.89 -21.96
C LEU A 475 -5.07 -7.31 -21.88
N ASP A 476 -5.80 -8.32 -22.34
CA ASP A 476 -5.32 -9.71 -22.39
C ASP A 476 -4.18 -9.88 -23.39
N ILE A 477 -4.33 -9.33 -24.60
CA ILE A 477 -3.28 -9.35 -25.63
C ILE A 477 -2.02 -8.69 -25.09
N SER A 478 -2.14 -7.51 -24.48
CA SER A 478 -1.03 -6.76 -23.87
C SER A 478 -0.24 -7.62 -22.89
N LYS A 479 -0.93 -8.36 -22.00
CA LYS A 479 -0.29 -9.29 -21.06
C LYS A 479 0.43 -10.42 -21.78
N LYS A 480 -0.19 -11.03 -22.79
CA LYS A 480 0.39 -12.12 -23.59
C LYS A 480 1.65 -11.69 -24.35
N ILE A 481 1.66 -10.47 -24.89
CA ILE A 481 2.85 -9.87 -25.55
C ILE A 481 3.83 -9.20 -24.58
N LYS A 482 3.64 -9.42 -23.26
CA LYS A 482 4.51 -8.92 -22.18
C LYS A 482 4.67 -7.40 -22.18
N LYS A 483 3.60 -6.68 -22.52
CA LYS A 483 3.46 -5.23 -22.32
C LYS A 483 2.77 -4.95 -21.00
N THR A 484 3.09 -3.79 -20.44
CA THR A 484 2.33 -3.19 -19.34
C THR A 484 1.28 -2.27 -19.98
N PRO A 485 -0.01 -2.65 -19.96
CA PRO A 485 -1.05 -1.80 -20.50
C PRO A 485 -1.40 -0.67 -19.53
N VAL A 486 -1.73 0.51 -20.05
CA VAL A 486 -2.38 1.60 -19.32
C VAL A 486 -3.56 2.09 -20.15
N VAL A 487 -4.76 2.10 -19.58
CA VAL A 487 -5.97 2.56 -20.30
C VAL A 487 -6.16 4.05 -20.06
N VAL A 488 -6.28 4.81 -21.14
CA VAL A 488 -6.38 6.27 -21.13
C VAL A 488 -7.51 6.75 -22.02
N GLY A 489 -8.02 7.94 -21.75
CA GLY A 489 -8.97 8.64 -22.60
C GLY A 489 -8.32 9.18 -23.86
N ASN A 490 -9.12 9.37 -24.89
CA ASN A 490 -8.71 9.97 -26.15
C ASN A 490 -8.52 11.50 -26.00
N CYS A 491 -7.32 11.98 -26.29
CA CYS A 491 -6.97 13.41 -26.39
C CYS A 491 -5.65 13.58 -27.16
N THR A 492 -5.31 14.80 -27.58
CA THR A 492 -4.02 15.11 -28.20
C THR A 492 -2.86 14.68 -27.29
N GLY A 493 -2.03 13.75 -27.78
CA GLY A 493 -0.87 13.21 -27.05
C GLY A 493 -1.18 12.24 -25.91
N PHE A 494 -2.45 11.83 -25.75
CA PHE A 494 -2.93 10.87 -24.74
C PHE A 494 -2.43 11.18 -23.32
N ALA A 495 -1.86 10.21 -22.60
CA ALA A 495 -1.32 10.46 -21.26
C ALA A 495 0.17 10.78 -21.30
N VAL A 496 1.01 9.94 -21.92
CA VAL A 496 2.47 10.12 -21.87
C VAL A 496 2.93 11.37 -22.61
N ASN A 497 2.65 11.48 -23.91
CA ASN A 497 3.17 12.58 -24.73
C ASN A 497 2.61 13.93 -24.25
N ARG A 498 1.32 13.96 -23.87
CA ARG A 498 0.70 15.14 -23.29
C ARG A 498 1.35 15.53 -21.96
N MET A 499 1.50 14.59 -21.03
CA MET A 499 2.11 14.89 -19.73
C MET A 499 3.54 15.44 -19.87
N PHE A 500 4.30 14.94 -20.87
CA PHE A 500 5.71 15.27 -21.03
C PHE A 500 6.04 16.33 -22.09
N PHE A 501 5.09 16.88 -22.87
CA PHE A 501 5.42 18.00 -23.76
C PHE A 501 6.08 19.19 -23.04
N PRO A 502 5.73 19.53 -21.78
CA PRO A 502 6.40 20.60 -21.05
C PRO A 502 7.87 20.30 -20.75
N TYR A 503 8.32 19.04 -20.75
CA TYR A 503 9.68 18.64 -20.39
C TYR A 503 10.74 19.28 -21.29
N THR A 504 10.57 19.17 -22.61
CA THR A 504 11.49 19.79 -23.58
C THR A 504 11.28 21.30 -23.65
N GLN A 505 10.03 21.77 -23.55
CA GLN A 505 9.69 23.19 -23.59
C GLN A 505 10.29 23.98 -22.41
N ALA A 506 10.25 23.42 -21.21
CA ALA A 506 10.89 24.00 -20.03
C ALA A 506 12.41 24.10 -20.21
N GLY A 507 13.04 23.08 -20.80
CA GLY A 507 14.46 23.12 -21.15
C GLY A 507 14.80 24.26 -22.11
N LEU A 508 14.03 24.39 -23.20
CA LEU A 508 14.19 25.47 -24.18
C LEU A 508 14.01 26.85 -23.54
N LEU A 509 13.00 27.03 -22.69
CA LEU A 509 12.75 28.26 -21.94
C LEU A 509 13.95 28.66 -21.08
N LEU A 510 14.52 27.70 -20.35
CA LEU A 510 15.68 27.93 -19.49
C LEU A 510 16.92 28.33 -20.30
N VAL A 511 17.17 27.64 -21.42
CA VAL A 511 18.33 27.91 -22.29
C VAL A 511 18.23 29.28 -22.94
N GLU A 512 17.06 29.64 -23.46
CA GLU A 512 16.84 30.98 -24.02
C GLU A 512 17.00 32.07 -22.95
N ARG A 513 16.78 31.76 -21.67
CA ARG A 513 17.03 32.70 -20.55
C ARG A 513 18.41 32.62 -19.92
N GLY A 514 19.33 31.81 -20.46
CA GLY A 514 20.74 31.82 -20.08
C GLY A 514 21.26 30.56 -19.39
N ALA A 515 20.43 29.54 -19.16
CA ALA A 515 20.89 28.27 -18.62
C ALA A 515 21.72 27.49 -19.66
N ASP A 516 22.67 26.67 -19.18
CA ASP A 516 23.51 25.84 -20.03
C ASP A 516 22.80 24.53 -20.43
N VAL A 517 22.79 24.24 -21.74
CA VAL A 517 22.17 23.05 -22.35
C VAL A 517 22.71 21.77 -21.72
N TYR A 518 24.04 21.66 -21.63
CA TYR A 518 24.73 20.45 -21.21
C TYR A 518 24.61 20.22 -19.70
N GLN A 519 24.57 21.30 -18.92
CA GLN A 519 24.32 21.28 -17.48
C GLN A 519 22.92 20.75 -17.19
N ILE A 520 21.88 21.23 -17.89
CA ILE A 520 20.51 20.74 -17.72
C ILE A 520 20.47 19.23 -17.96
N ASP A 521 20.97 18.78 -19.12
CA ASP A 521 20.95 17.36 -19.47
C ASP A 521 21.73 16.49 -18.46
N ARG A 522 22.89 16.96 -17.98
CA ARG A 522 23.68 16.27 -16.95
C ARG A 522 22.93 16.17 -15.63
N ILE A 523 22.26 17.24 -15.18
CA ILE A 523 21.52 17.26 -13.92
C ILE A 523 20.30 16.35 -14.00
N ILE A 524 19.56 16.39 -15.10
CA ILE A 524 18.37 15.56 -15.29
C ILE A 524 18.76 14.06 -15.42
N THR A 525 19.89 13.76 -16.05
CA THR A 525 20.44 12.40 -16.06
C THR A 525 20.89 11.95 -14.66
N LYS A 526 21.58 12.82 -13.91
CA LYS A 526 21.98 12.58 -12.52
C LYS A 526 20.76 12.34 -11.62
N PHE A 527 19.67 13.07 -11.83
CA PHE A 527 18.40 12.89 -11.11
C PHE A 527 17.83 11.47 -11.28
N GLY A 528 18.02 10.88 -12.47
CA GLY A 528 17.66 9.49 -12.77
C GLY A 528 17.06 9.25 -14.15
N MET A 529 16.83 10.28 -14.96
CA MET A 529 16.31 10.08 -16.31
C MET A 529 17.37 9.40 -17.20
N PRO A 530 16.97 8.57 -18.17
CA PRO A 530 17.91 7.98 -19.12
C PRO A 530 18.55 9.04 -20.04
N MET A 531 17.83 10.13 -20.33
CA MET A 531 18.28 11.24 -21.16
C MET A 531 17.68 12.57 -20.68
N GLY A 532 18.46 13.63 -20.74
CA GLY A 532 17.95 15.00 -20.58
C GLY A 532 17.09 15.46 -21.77
N PRO A 533 16.39 16.60 -21.64
CA PRO A 533 15.48 17.12 -22.66
C PRO A 533 16.13 17.31 -24.04
N PHE A 534 17.41 17.71 -24.11
CA PHE A 534 18.06 18.01 -25.39
C PHE A 534 18.58 16.76 -26.08
N ARG A 535 19.22 15.85 -25.33
CA ARG A 535 19.64 14.55 -25.84
C ARG A 535 18.44 13.71 -26.31
N LEU A 536 17.30 13.82 -25.61
CA LEU A 536 16.05 13.19 -26.03
C LEU A 536 15.53 13.80 -27.35
N ALA A 537 15.54 15.12 -27.49
CA ALA A 537 15.13 15.77 -28.74
C ALA A 537 15.99 15.33 -29.94
N ASP A 538 17.31 15.21 -29.75
CA ASP A 538 18.22 14.71 -30.78
C ASP A 538 17.95 13.24 -31.17
N LEU A 539 17.56 12.40 -30.20
CA LEU A 539 17.23 10.99 -30.45
C LEU A 539 15.89 10.85 -31.19
N VAL A 540 14.88 11.61 -30.77
CA VAL A 540 13.55 11.61 -31.40
C VAL A 540 13.62 12.16 -32.82
N GLY A 541 14.45 13.19 -33.04
CA GLY A 541 14.61 13.88 -34.31
C GLY A 541 13.72 15.11 -34.39
N PHE A 542 14.29 16.20 -34.93
CA PHE A 542 13.68 17.53 -34.86
C PHE A 542 12.44 17.68 -35.74
N GLY A 543 12.35 16.97 -36.87
CA GLY A 543 11.13 16.95 -37.69
C GLY A 543 9.91 16.44 -36.91
N VAL A 544 10.08 15.37 -36.13
CA VAL A 544 9.02 14.83 -35.26
C VAL A 544 8.72 15.79 -34.11
N ALA A 545 9.76 16.38 -33.51
CA ALA A 545 9.62 17.34 -32.42
C ALA A 545 8.83 18.58 -32.85
N ILE A 546 9.09 19.13 -34.04
CA ILE A 546 8.38 20.30 -34.60
C ILE A 546 6.92 19.93 -34.93
N ALA A 547 6.69 18.79 -35.58
CA ALA A 547 5.34 18.35 -35.94
C ALA A 547 4.47 18.16 -34.68
N THR A 548 5.02 17.48 -33.67
CA THR A 548 4.34 17.24 -32.40
C THR A 548 4.18 18.53 -31.59
N GLY A 549 5.22 19.38 -31.55
CA GLY A 549 5.19 20.67 -30.87
C GLY A 549 4.13 21.61 -31.43
N THR A 550 3.98 21.65 -32.76
CA THR A 550 2.92 22.42 -33.44
C THR A 550 1.53 21.98 -33.00
N GLN A 551 1.29 20.67 -32.88
CA GLN A 551 0.01 20.14 -32.40
C GLN A 551 -0.29 20.59 -30.95
N PHE A 552 0.70 20.54 -30.06
CA PHE A 552 0.51 21.02 -28.69
C PHE A 552 0.30 22.53 -28.62
N ILE A 553 1.01 23.31 -29.43
CA ILE A 553 0.81 24.76 -29.53
C ILE A 553 -0.60 25.11 -30.01
N GLN A 554 -1.13 24.35 -30.98
CA GLN A 554 -2.48 24.57 -31.50
C GLN A 554 -3.56 24.18 -30.49
N ASN A 555 -3.39 23.05 -29.80
CA ASN A 555 -4.39 22.52 -28.87
C ASN A 555 -4.32 23.12 -27.45
N PHE A 556 -3.14 23.58 -27.02
CA PHE A 556 -2.89 24.13 -25.68
C PHE A 556 -2.05 25.44 -25.73
N PRO A 557 -2.49 26.46 -26.50
CA PRO A 557 -1.73 27.70 -26.71
C PRO A 557 -1.45 28.47 -25.41
N GLU A 558 -2.31 28.34 -24.41
CA GLU A 558 -2.25 29.06 -23.13
C GLU A 558 -1.14 28.55 -22.19
N ARG A 559 -0.60 27.35 -22.46
CA ARG A 559 0.33 26.66 -21.55
C ARG A 559 1.49 25.99 -22.26
N THR A 560 1.84 26.47 -23.45
CA THR A 560 2.99 26.02 -24.24
C THR A 560 4.05 27.11 -24.33
N TYR A 561 5.32 26.70 -24.38
CA TYR A 561 6.43 27.61 -24.69
C TYR A 561 6.86 27.45 -26.15
N LYS A 562 6.84 28.55 -26.90
CA LYS A 562 7.27 28.59 -28.31
C LYS A 562 8.73 29.05 -28.38
N SER A 563 9.59 28.19 -28.90
CA SER A 563 11.01 28.46 -29.10
C SER A 563 11.38 28.30 -30.57
N MET A 564 12.21 29.20 -31.08
CA MET A 564 12.76 29.13 -32.43
C MET A 564 14.04 28.30 -32.54
N LEU A 565 14.57 27.80 -31.42
CA LEU A 565 15.87 27.11 -31.40
C LEU A 565 15.88 25.82 -32.23
N ILE A 566 14.89 24.94 -32.05
CA ILE A 566 14.79 23.69 -32.83
C ILE A 566 14.54 23.98 -34.32
N PRO A 567 13.58 24.87 -34.70
CA PRO A 567 13.42 25.29 -36.10
C PRO A 567 14.71 25.81 -36.74
N LEU A 568 15.45 26.70 -36.07
CA LEU A 568 16.71 27.25 -36.60
C LEU A 568 17.80 26.19 -36.81
N LEU A 569 17.91 25.23 -35.90
CA LEU A 569 18.85 24.11 -36.06
C LEU A 569 18.43 23.20 -37.22
N GLN A 570 17.12 22.96 -37.38
CA GLN A 570 16.57 22.15 -38.47
C GLN A 570 16.81 22.79 -39.85
N GLU A 571 16.71 24.11 -39.96
CA GLU A 571 17.01 24.86 -41.20
C GLU A 571 18.45 24.62 -41.69
N ASP A 572 19.40 24.49 -40.76
CA ASP A 572 20.81 24.19 -41.06
C ASP A 572 21.11 22.68 -41.10
N ASN A 573 20.09 21.84 -41.31
CA ASN A 573 20.19 20.37 -41.39
C ASN A 573 20.82 19.72 -40.14
N ARG A 574 20.66 20.34 -38.96
CA ARG A 574 21.02 19.77 -37.66
C ARG A 574 19.80 19.13 -37.02
N ALA A 575 19.39 17.96 -37.51
CA ALA A 575 18.17 17.26 -37.09
C ALA A 575 18.36 16.20 -36.00
N GLY A 576 19.50 16.19 -35.30
CA GLY A 576 19.80 15.26 -34.19
C GLY A 576 20.72 14.10 -34.59
N GLU A 577 20.47 12.91 -34.03
CA GLU A 577 21.32 11.73 -34.27
C GLU A 577 21.37 11.29 -35.73
N THR A 578 20.26 11.45 -36.47
CA THR A 578 20.14 11.01 -37.86
C THR A 578 21.07 11.78 -38.81
N THR A 579 21.27 13.07 -38.54
CA THR A 579 22.19 13.96 -39.27
C THR A 579 23.55 14.08 -38.58
N ARG A 580 23.75 13.34 -37.48
CA ARG A 580 24.94 13.38 -36.61
C ARG A 580 25.23 14.75 -35.97
N LYS A 581 24.29 15.68 -36.07
CA LYS A 581 24.39 17.06 -35.54
C LYS A 581 22.99 17.53 -35.12
N GLY A 582 22.87 18.07 -33.91
CA GLY A 582 21.64 18.62 -33.32
C GLY A 582 22.02 19.59 -32.19
N PHE A 583 21.51 19.36 -30.99
CA PHE A 583 22.05 19.98 -29.77
C PHE A 583 23.45 19.46 -29.43
N TYR A 584 23.75 18.23 -29.83
CA TYR A 584 25.07 17.61 -29.72
C TYR A 584 25.64 17.26 -31.10
N LEU A 585 26.95 17.02 -31.14
CA LEU A 585 27.63 16.35 -32.25
C LEU A 585 27.73 14.85 -31.96
N TYR A 586 27.63 14.03 -33.00
CA TYR A 586 27.66 12.56 -32.89
C TYR A 586 28.77 11.95 -33.76
N ASP A 587 29.58 11.08 -33.17
CA ASP A 587 30.57 10.28 -33.90
C ASP A 587 29.92 9.07 -34.61
N ASP A 588 30.73 8.28 -35.32
CA ASP A 588 30.28 7.05 -36.00
C ASP A 588 29.65 6.01 -35.04
N LYS A 589 29.99 6.08 -33.75
CA LYS A 589 29.46 5.22 -32.69
C LYS A 589 28.25 5.85 -31.98
N ARG A 590 27.74 6.98 -32.48
CA ARG A 590 26.64 7.77 -31.90
C ARG A 590 26.92 8.28 -30.49
N LYS A 591 28.19 8.48 -30.15
CA LYS A 591 28.59 9.11 -28.89
C LYS A 591 28.40 10.62 -29.01
N ALA A 592 27.70 11.22 -28.04
CA ALA A 592 27.42 12.64 -28.01
C ALA A 592 28.63 13.45 -27.49
N SER A 593 28.93 14.59 -28.11
CA SER A 593 29.86 15.60 -27.62
C SER A 593 29.25 17.00 -27.74
N PRO A 594 29.62 17.96 -26.88
CA PRO A 594 29.18 19.35 -26.99
C PRO A 594 29.48 19.95 -28.37
N ASP A 595 28.55 20.75 -28.85
CA ASP A 595 28.64 21.54 -30.08
C ASP A 595 29.07 23.00 -29.76
N PRO A 596 30.25 23.44 -30.20
CA PRO A 596 30.71 24.82 -30.01
C PRO A 596 29.86 25.88 -30.72
N GLU A 597 29.19 25.52 -31.82
CA GLU A 597 28.40 26.47 -32.63
C GLU A 597 27.01 26.73 -32.04
N LEU A 598 26.55 25.90 -31.11
CA LEU A 598 25.21 25.95 -30.53
C LEU A 598 24.88 27.32 -29.91
N LYS A 599 25.89 28.01 -29.35
CA LYS A 599 25.74 29.34 -28.76
C LYS A 599 25.18 30.36 -29.74
N ASN A 600 25.60 30.31 -31.01
CA ASN A 600 25.15 31.24 -32.06
C ASN A 600 23.66 31.05 -32.35
N TYR A 601 23.19 29.80 -32.38
CA TYR A 601 21.76 29.48 -32.56
C TYR A 601 20.92 29.95 -31.38
N ILE A 602 21.42 29.78 -30.16
CA ILE A 602 20.74 30.25 -28.95
C ILE A 602 20.61 31.79 -28.97
N GLU A 603 21.68 32.51 -29.34
CA GLU A 603 21.65 33.97 -29.46
C GLU A 603 20.67 34.45 -30.55
N LYS A 604 20.65 33.77 -31.70
CA LYS A 604 19.68 34.03 -32.78
C LYS A 604 18.24 33.76 -32.32
N ALA A 605 17.98 32.65 -31.64
CA ALA A 605 16.66 32.31 -31.10
C ALA A 605 16.16 33.34 -30.07
N ARG A 606 17.06 33.81 -29.18
CA ARG A 606 16.77 34.89 -28.22
C ARG A 606 16.38 36.19 -28.92
N SER A 607 17.14 36.59 -29.94
CA SER A 607 16.89 37.80 -30.70
C SER A 607 15.52 37.76 -31.40
N ILE A 608 15.16 36.63 -32.03
CA ILE A 608 13.85 36.47 -32.67
C ILE A 608 12.71 36.46 -31.65
N SER A 609 12.91 35.84 -30.49
CA SER A 609 11.88 35.68 -29.47
C SER A 609 11.76 36.89 -28.53
N GLY A 610 12.63 37.89 -28.65
CA GLY A 610 12.66 39.07 -27.77
C GLY A 610 13.00 38.73 -26.30
N VAL A 611 13.70 37.63 -26.04
CA VAL A 611 14.00 37.15 -24.67
C VAL A 611 15.41 37.58 -24.26
N SER A 612 15.54 38.20 -23.09
CA SER A 612 16.83 38.56 -22.49
C SER A 612 17.35 37.47 -21.55
N VAL A 613 18.67 37.47 -21.33
CA VAL A 613 19.32 36.59 -20.36
C VAL A 613 18.95 37.04 -18.95
N ASP A 614 18.47 36.10 -18.12
CA ASP A 614 18.26 36.31 -16.70
C ASP A 614 19.47 35.77 -15.91
N PRO A 615 20.25 36.65 -15.25
CA PRO A 615 21.40 36.22 -14.44
C PRO A 615 21.05 35.20 -13.35
N LYS A 616 19.81 35.20 -12.84
CA LYS A 616 19.34 34.22 -11.86
C LYS A 616 19.19 32.83 -12.50
N LEU A 617 18.64 32.77 -13.71
CA LEU A 617 18.47 31.49 -14.43
C LEU A 617 19.79 30.95 -14.99
N ALA A 618 20.75 31.82 -15.30
CA ALA A 618 22.10 31.41 -15.69
C ALA A 618 22.89 30.73 -14.55
N LYS A 619 22.48 30.91 -13.29
CA LYS A 619 23.15 30.37 -12.09
C LYS A 619 22.19 29.56 -11.21
N LEU A 620 21.30 28.78 -11.82
CA LEU A 620 20.39 27.90 -11.07
C LEU A 620 21.12 26.79 -10.33
N GLN A 621 20.60 26.47 -9.16
CA GLN A 621 21.00 25.27 -8.42
C GLN A 621 20.43 24.02 -9.08
N GLU A 622 21.05 22.87 -8.84
CA GLU A 622 20.60 21.59 -9.41
C GLU A 622 19.12 21.30 -9.09
N LYS A 623 18.71 21.60 -7.85
CA LYS A 623 17.33 21.44 -7.39
C LYS A 623 16.36 22.31 -8.20
N ASP A 624 16.67 23.57 -8.43
CA ASP A 624 15.80 24.48 -9.17
C ASP A 624 15.65 24.04 -10.64
N ILE A 625 16.72 23.54 -11.26
CA ILE A 625 16.65 22.99 -12.63
C ILE A 625 15.69 21.79 -12.67
N ILE A 626 15.81 20.85 -11.72
CA ILE A 626 14.92 19.69 -11.65
C ILE A 626 13.45 20.14 -11.50
N GLU A 627 13.19 21.07 -10.57
CA GLU A 627 11.83 21.55 -10.32
C GLU A 627 11.25 22.36 -11.50
N MET A 628 12.02 23.26 -12.11
CA MET A 628 11.58 24.05 -13.27
C MET A 628 11.32 23.17 -14.51
N ILE A 629 11.99 22.03 -14.63
CA ILE A 629 11.74 21.05 -15.69
C ILE A 629 10.50 20.19 -15.38
N PHE A 630 10.38 19.65 -14.16
CA PHE A 630 9.36 18.65 -13.84
C PHE A 630 8.06 19.21 -13.25
N PHE A 631 8.04 20.39 -12.62
CA PHE A 631 6.79 20.94 -12.09
C PHE A 631 5.78 21.28 -13.21
N PRO A 632 6.18 21.78 -14.39
CA PRO A 632 5.27 21.87 -15.53
C PRO A 632 4.71 20.51 -15.97
N VAL A 633 5.52 19.45 -15.94
CA VAL A 633 5.08 18.07 -16.23
C VAL A 633 4.07 17.58 -15.18
N VAL A 634 4.31 17.82 -13.89
CA VAL A 634 3.37 17.52 -12.80
C VAL A 634 2.06 18.30 -12.98
N ASN A 635 2.16 19.56 -13.37
CA ASN A 635 1.03 20.44 -13.58
C ASN A 635 0.16 19.98 -14.77
N GLU A 636 0.78 19.48 -15.85
CA GLU A 636 0.04 18.87 -16.97
C GLU A 636 -0.54 17.51 -16.58
N ALA A 637 0.17 16.69 -15.79
CA ALA A 637 -0.34 15.45 -15.23
C ALA A 637 -1.61 15.67 -14.38
N CYS A 638 -1.66 16.76 -13.62
CA CYS A 638 -2.85 17.17 -12.87
C CYS A 638 -4.05 17.46 -13.80
N ARG A 639 -3.82 18.08 -14.96
CA ARG A 639 -4.88 18.32 -15.97
C ARG A 639 -5.36 17.02 -16.61
N VAL A 640 -4.43 16.10 -16.91
CA VAL A 640 -4.76 14.76 -17.42
C VAL A 640 -5.65 13.98 -16.44
N LEU A 641 -5.46 14.16 -15.13
CA LEU A 641 -6.35 13.59 -14.10
C LEU A 641 -7.69 14.33 -13.99
N ASP A 642 -7.67 15.67 -13.99
CA ASP A 642 -8.87 16.52 -13.85
C ASP A 642 -9.85 16.28 -15.00
N GLU A 643 -9.34 16.15 -16.22
CA GLU A 643 -10.11 15.92 -17.44
C GLU A 643 -10.55 14.46 -17.61
N GLY A 644 -10.20 13.56 -16.67
CA GLY A 644 -10.58 12.16 -16.70
C GLY A 644 -9.90 11.34 -17.81
N ILE A 645 -8.81 11.85 -18.40
CA ILE A 645 -8.01 11.11 -19.39
C ILE A 645 -7.32 9.92 -18.71
N ALA A 646 -6.75 10.11 -17.52
CA ALA A 646 -6.32 9.00 -16.67
C ALA A 646 -7.25 8.88 -15.46
N VAL A 647 -7.71 7.65 -15.18
CA VAL A 647 -8.64 7.39 -14.09
C VAL A 647 -7.92 7.37 -12.73
N LYS A 648 -6.65 6.97 -12.70
CA LYS A 648 -5.85 6.83 -11.47
C LYS A 648 -4.52 7.54 -11.63
N ALA A 649 -4.08 8.26 -10.59
CA ALA A 649 -2.74 8.83 -10.52
C ALA A 649 -1.62 7.77 -10.70
N ALA A 650 -1.82 6.58 -10.14
CA ALA A 650 -0.89 5.46 -10.28
C ALA A 650 -0.68 5.02 -11.74
N ASP A 651 -1.68 5.18 -12.61
CA ASP A 651 -1.53 4.86 -14.03
C ASP A 651 -0.58 5.86 -14.72
N LEU A 652 -0.64 7.15 -14.34
CA LEU A 652 0.29 8.17 -14.83
C LEU A 652 1.72 7.95 -14.34
N ASP A 653 1.90 7.50 -13.10
CA ASP A 653 3.22 7.12 -12.59
C ASP A 653 3.84 6.00 -13.43
N ILE A 654 3.08 4.95 -13.73
CA ILE A 654 3.55 3.84 -14.57
C ILE A 654 3.79 4.30 -16.01
N SER A 655 2.92 5.14 -16.57
CA SER A 655 3.13 5.76 -17.89
C SER A 655 4.42 6.57 -17.94
N ALA A 656 4.72 7.38 -16.91
CA ALA A 656 5.95 8.15 -16.82
C ALA A 656 7.20 7.24 -16.75
N ILE A 657 7.16 6.19 -15.94
CA ILE A 657 8.27 5.24 -15.77
C ILE A 657 8.52 4.44 -17.05
N MET A 658 7.46 3.84 -17.62
CA MET A 658 7.57 2.88 -18.71
C MET A 658 7.59 3.52 -20.10
N GLY A 659 7.04 4.73 -20.23
CA GLY A 659 7.03 5.52 -21.48
C GLY A 659 8.25 6.43 -21.60
N MET A 660 8.52 7.26 -20.57
CA MET A 660 9.55 8.29 -20.60
C MET A 660 10.81 7.96 -19.79
N GLY A 661 10.79 6.86 -19.03
CA GLY A 661 11.94 6.45 -18.23
C GLY A 661 12.09 7.22 -16.92
N PHE A 662 11.01 7.76 -16.36
CA PHE A 662 11.06 8.37 -15.02
C PHE A 662 11.63 7.37 -14.00
N PRO A 663 12.55 7.78 -13.10
CA PRO A 663 13.24 6.84 -12.23
C PRO A 663 12.28 6.12 -11.26
N PRO A 664 12.17 4.78 -11.31
CA PRO A 664 11.20 4.03 -10.51
C PRO A 664 11.49 4.08 -9.00
N TYR A 665 12.74 4.32 -8.60
CA TYR A 665 13.11 4.53 -7.20
C TYR A 665 12.64 5.87 -6.61
N ARG A 666 11.96 6.68 -7.43
CA ARG A 666 11.19 7.87 -7.02
C ARG A 666 9.67 7.69 -7.16
N GLY A 667 9.21 6.49 -7.50
CA GLY A 667 7.80 6.08 -7.47
C GLY A 667 7.02 6.40 -8.74
N GLY A 668 7.33 7.52 -9.40
CA GLY A 668 6.59 8.06 -10.54
C GLY A 668 6.43 9.57 -10.39
N ILE A 669 5.92 10.24 -11.42
CA ILE A 669 5.87 11.71 -11.45
C ILE A 669 4.90 12.29 -10.41
N ILE A 670 3.74 11.66 -10.20
CA ILE A 670 2.75 12.09 -9.20
C ILE A 670 3.19 11.64 -7.80
N PHE A 671 3.67 10.41 -7.65
CA PHE A 671 4.19 9.94 -6.35
C PHE A 671 5.35 10.81 -5.84
N TRP A 672 6.29 11.16 -6.73
CA TRP A 672 7.38 12.07 -6.41
C TRP A 672 6.84 13.47 -6.05
N ALA A 673 5.87 14.00 -6.79
CA ALA A 673 5.25 15.27 -6.46
C ALA A 673 4.55 15.27 -5.09
N ASP A 674 3.89 14.18 -4.73
CA ASP A 674 3.27 14.00 -3.42
C ASP A 674 4.30 13.97 -2.28
N SER A 675 5.49 13.42 -2.52
CA SER A 675 6.59 13.47 -1.56
C SER A 675 7.11 14.88 -1.28
N LEU A 676 6.94 15.81 -2.23
CA LEU A 676 7.29 17.23 -2.08
C LEU A 676 6.14 18.05 -1.46
N GLY A 677 4.90 17.67 -1.77
CA GLY A 677 3.68 18.30 -1.29
C GLY A 677 3.07 19.33 -2.26
N SER A 678 1.76 19.24 -2.44
CA SER A 678 0.99 20.06 -3.39
C SER A 678 1.12 21.58 -3.12
N LYS A 679 1.16 21.99 -1.85
CA LYS A 679 1.38 23.39 -1.44
C LYS A 679 2.71 23.96 -1.93
N TYR A 680 3.78 23.17 -1.82
CA TYR A 680 5.11 23.60 -2.24
C TYR A 680 5.19 23.73 -3.75
N ILE A 681 4.66 22.76 -4.49
CA ILE A 681 4.68 22.80 -5.96
C ILE A 681 3.85 23.98 -6.48
N TYR A 682 2.66 24.20 -5.91
CA TYR A 682 1.80 25.33 -6.28
C TYR A 682 2.51 26.68 -6.10
N SER A 683 3.09 26.94 -4.94
CA SER A 683 3.72 28.25 -4.66
C SER A 683 4.95 28.51 -5.53
N ARG A 684 5.67 27.47 -5.92
CA ARG A 684 6.82 27.57 -6.84
C ARG A 684 6.36 27.89 -8.26
N LEU A 685 5.34 27.21 -8.76
CA LEU A 685 4.73 27.47 -10.06
C LEU A 685 4.11 28.86 -10.13
N GLU A 686 3.38 29.28 -9.11
CA GLU A 686 2.80 30.63 -9.02
C GLU A 686 3.88 31.72 -9.13
N LYS A 687 4.95 31.60 -8.34
CA LYS A 687 6.09 32.52 -8.40
C LYS A 687 6.77 32.56 -9.78
N TRP A 688 6.93 31.42 -10.44
CA TRP A 688 7.50 31.38 -11.79
C TRP A 688 6.54 31.88 -12.86
N SER A 689 5.23 31.74 -12.63
CA SER A 689 4.21 32.30 -13.51
C SER A 689 4.27 33.83 -13.53
N GLU A 690 4.46 34.45 -12.36
CA GLU A 690 4.65 35.90 -12.25
C GLU A 690 5.93 36.40 -12.95
N LEU A 691 7.02 35.62 -12.87
CA LEU A 691 8.32 36.03 -13.39
C LEU A 691 8.52 35.70 -14.89
N TYR A 692 7.98 34.58 -15.35
CA TYR A 692 8.31 34.00 -16.66
C TYR A 692 7.08 33.71 -17.53
N GLY A 693 5.87 34.02 -17.04
CA GLY A 693 4.63 33.97 -17.79
C GLY A 693 3.83 32.66 -17.64
N GLU A 694 2.74 32.58 -18.40
CA GLU A 694 1.66 31.59 -18.24
C GLU A 694 2.09 30.12 -18.39
N PHE A 695 3.26 29.83 -18.98
CA PHE A 695 3.80 28.47 -19.07
C PHE A 695 3.89 27.77 -17.69
N PHE A 696 4.21 28.54 -16.63
CA PHE A 696 4.30 28.01 -15.27
C PHE A 696 2.98 28.11 -14.48
N LYS A 697 1.89 28.58 -15.08
CA LYS A 697 0.64 28.82 -14.35
C LYS A 697 0.05 27.53 -13.76
N PRO A 698 -0.16 27.44 -12.43
CA PRO A 698 -0.72 26.26 -11.81
C PRO A 698 -2.17 26.00 -12.29
N CYS A 699 -2.54 24.74 -12.56
CA CYS A 699 -3.93 24.39 -12.87
C CYS A 699 -4.85 24.48 -11.65
N ALA A 700 -6.14 24.57 -11.93
CA ALA A 700 -7.20 24.50 -10.93
C ALA A 700 -7.12 23.23 -10.05
N TYR A 701 -6.83 22.06 -10.65
CA TYR A 701 -6.68 20.80 -9.92
C TYR A 701 -5.58 20.85 -8.86
N LEU A 702 -4.41 21.39 -9.22
CA LEU A 702 -3.28 21.57 -8.31
C LEU A 702 -3.62 22.62 -7.24
N ALA A 703 -4.18 23.76 -7.65
CA ALA A 703 -4.58 24.83 -6.74
C ALA A 703 -5.57 24.34 -5.68
N ALA A 704 -6.59 23.60 -6.08
CA ALA A 704 -7.60 23.05 -5.17
C ALA A 704 -7.00 22.09 -4.12
N ARG A 705 -5.99 21.30 -4.50
CA ARG A 705 -5.31 20.37 -3.58
C ARG A 705 -4.31 21.06 -2.69
N ALA A 706 -3.58 22.04 -3.22
CA ALA A 706 -2.70 22.90 -2.45
C ALA A 706 -3.49 23.66 -1.36
N ALA A 707 -4.62 24.26 -1.70
CA ALA A 707 -5.49 24.94 -0.74
C ALA A 707 -5.94 24.02 0.41
N LYS A 708 -6.27 22.75 0.09
CA LYS A 708 -6.68 21.74 1.08
C LYS A 708 -5.51 21.05 1.80
N GLY A 709 -4.27 21.22 1.33
CA GLY A 709 -3.09 20.53 1.86
C GLY A 709 -3.14 19.01 1.70
N ILE A 710 -3.71 18.53 0.59
CA ILE A 710 -3.84 17.09 0.31
C ILE A 710 -2.92 16.65 -0.83
N PRO A 711 -2.56 15.34 -0.90
CA PRO A 711 -1.82 14.78 -2.02
C PRO A 711 -2.55 14.94 -3.37
N LEU A 712 -1.79 15.06 -4.45
CA LEU A 712 -2.23 15.02 -5.84
C LEU A 712 -2.94 13.71 -6.17
N SER A 713 -2.42 12.58 -5.67
CA SER A 713 -3.00 11.25 -5.88
C SER A 713 -4.33 11.01 -5.15
N ALA A 714 -4.73 11.87 -4.21
CA ALA A 714 -5.93 11.65 -3.41
C ALA A 714 -7.21 11.75 -4.27
N SER A 715 -8.07 10.73 -4.18
CA SER A 715 -9.43 10.77 -4.73
C SER A 715 -10.35 11.60 -3.81
N LEU A 716 -11.13 12.53 -4.38
CA LEU A 716 -12.06 13.36 -3.61
C LEU A 716 -13.17 12.51 -2.94
N GLU A 717 -13.54 11.37 -3.55
CA GLU A 717 -14.53 10.43 -3.01
C GLU A 717 -14.08 9.66 -1.76
N GLN A 718 -12.79 9.27 -1.66
CA GLN A 718 -12.28 8.63 -0.44
C GLN A 718 -12.42 9.57 0.75
N GLN A 719 -12.18 10.86 0.56
CA GLN A 719 -12.35 11.85 1.61
C GLN A 719 -13.82 12.16 1.92
N ALA A 720 -14.72 12.16 0.93
CA ALA A 720 -16.15 12.28 1.18
C ALA A 720 -16.63 11.13 2.06
N LYS A 721 -16.21 9.89 1.78
CA LYS A 721 -16.51 8.72 2.62
C LYS A 721 -15.92 8.87 4.02
N SER A 722 -14.65 9.26 4.15
CA SER A 722 -14.01 9.48 5.46
C SER A 722 -14.66 10.61 6.26
N ARG A 723 -15.04 11.71 5.60
CA ARG A 723 -15.71 12.86 6.22
C ARG A 723 -17.15 12.57 6.57
N ILE A 724 -17.89 11.82 5.74
CA ILE A 724 -19.25 11.36 6.05
C ILE A 724 -19.21 10.40 7.25
N LEU A 725 -18.25 9.48 7.31
CA LEU A 725 -18.02 8.63 8.48
C LEU A 725 -17.72 9.45 9.73
N LEU A 726 -16.88 10.49 9.62
CA LEU A 726 -16.56 11.37 10.74
C LEU A 726 -17.75 12.25 11.17
N TYR A 727 -18.53 12.77 10.20
CA TYR A 727 -19.75 13.53 10.47
C TYR A 727 -20.85 12.67 11.07
N ALA A 728 -21.03 11.44 10.57
CA ALA A 728 -21.95 10.47 11.12
C ALA A 728 -21.56 10.09 12.55
N ALA A 729 -20.26 9.89 12.82
CA ALA A 729 -19.76 9.64 14.17
C ALA A 729 -19.99 10.84 15.10
N ASN A 730 -19.76 12.07 14.63
CA ASN A 730 -19.97 13.29 15.42
C ASN A 730 -21.47 13.59 15.67
N LEU A 731 -22.32 13.38 14.66
CA LEU A 731 -23.77 13.53 14.79
C LEU A 731 -24.33 12.48 15.74
N PHE A 732 -23.86 11.23 15.64
CA PHE A 732 -24.18 10.14 16.56
C PHE A 732 -23.77 10.49 17.99
N PHE A 733 -22.54 10.97 18.19
CA PHE A 733 -22.06 11.40 19.51
C PHE A 733 -22.91 12.55 20.07
N SER A 734 -23.25 13.55 19.25
CA SER A 734 -24.11 14.67 19.64
C SER A 734 -25.52 14.22 20.04
N LEU A 735 -26.11 13.28 19.29
CA LEU A 735 -27.43 12.71 19.59
C LEU A 735 -27.43 11.87 20.86
N VAL A 736 -26.38 11.06 21.07
CA VAL A 736 -26.19 10.29 22.31
C VAL A 736 -26.07 11.23 23.50
N MET A 737 -25.28 12.30 23.39
CA MET A 737 -25.11 13.29 24.47
C MET A 737 -26.39 14.10 24.73
N ARG A 738 -27.18 14.41 23.69
CA ARG A 738 -28.48 15.08 23.84
C ARG A 738 -29.50 14.19 24.55
N ARG A 739 -29.59 12.91 24.16
CA ARG A 739 -30.44 11.90 24.82
C ARG A 739 -30.00 11.66 26.27
N PHE A 740 -28.69 11.65 26.52
CA PHE A 740 -28.12 11.56 27.85
C PHE A 740 -28.54 12.77 28.71
N LYS A 741 -28.51 13.98 28.14
CA LYS A 741 -28.95 15.20 28.81
C LYS A 741 -30.46 15.20 29.11
N GLU A 742 -31.30 14.82 28.14
CA GLU A 742 -32.76 14.73 28.32
C GLU A 742 -33.15 13.71 29.41
N ASN A 743 -32.48 12.54 29.42
CA ASN A 743 -32.68 11.53 30.46
C ASN A 743 -32.12 11.96 31.82
N PHE A 744 -31.05 12.76 31.85
CA PHE A 744 -30.47 13.30 33.07
C PHE A 744 -31.36 14.40 33.67
N ASP A 745 -31.92 15.28 32.83
CA ASP A 745 -32.86 16.33 33.23
C ASP A 745 -34.21 15.76 33.70
N GLN A 746 -34.68 14.65 33.10
CA GLN A 746 -35.85 13.89 33.61
C GLN A 746 -35.56 13.15 34.91
N ALA A 747 -34.36 12.60 35.08
CA ALA A 747 -33.99 11.89 36.30
C ALA A 747 -33.84 12.83 37.50
N LEU A 748 -33.44 14.10 37.29
CA LEU A 748 -33.37 15.12 38.34
C LEU A 748 -34.73 15.50 38.96
N GLN A 749 -35.86 15.03 38.42
CA GLN A 749 -37.20 15.31 38.94
C GLN A 749 -37.79 14.18 39.81
N GLY A 750 -37.06 13.08 40.07
CA GLY A 750 -37.50 11.99 40.94
C GLY A 750 -36.43 11.55 41.93
N ASP A 751 -36.80 11.28 43.18
CA ASP A 751 -35.90 11.06 44.32
C ASP A 751 -35.09 9.74 44.32
N ASP A 752 -34.89 9.07 43.18
CA ASP A 752 -34.11 7.82 43.12
C ASP A 752 -33.27 7.70 41.83
N VAL A 753 -32.16 8.46 41.77
CA VAL A 753 -31.47 8.78 40.50
C VAL A 753 -30.26 7.90 40.18
N MET A 754 -29.68 7.18 41.15
CA MET A 754 -28.38 6.53 40.92
C MET A 754 -28.45 5.15 40.26
N ALA A 755 -29.59 4.44 40.31
CA ALA A 755 -29.71 3.09 39.76
C ALA A 755 -30.22 3.05 38.30
N ILE A 756 -31.05 4.02 37.91
CA ILE A 756 -31.78 4.00 36.62
C ILE A 756 -30.94 4.59 35.47
N VAL A 757 -30.11 5.59 35.74
CA VAL A 757 -29.31 6.29 34.70
C VAL A 757 -28.23 5.38 34.11
N VAL A 758 -27.65 4.47 34.89
CA VAL A 758 -26.55 3.59 34.45
C VAL A 758 -27.06 2.40 33.63
N THR A 759 -28.26 1.91 33.87
CA THR A 759 -28.84 0.76 33.12
C THR A 759 -29.59 1.18 31.87
N ALA A 760 -30.26 2.34 31.86
CA ALA A 760 -31.03 2.82 30.70
C ALA A 760 -30.14 3.39 29.57
N ALA A 761 -29.00 4.00 29.90
CA ALA A 761 -28.09 4.62 28.92
C ALA A 761 -27.12 3.62 28.24
N TRP A 762 -26.85 2.47 28.87
CA TRP A 762 -25.81 1.54 28.42
C TRP A 762 -26.30 0.54 27.36
N LYS A 763 -27.56 0.11 27.43
CA LYS A 763 -28.16 -0.84 26.48
C LYS A 763 -28.16 -0.36 25.01
N PRO A 764 -28.53 0.90 24.69
CA PRO A 764 -28.49 1.40 23.32
C PRO A 764 -27.07 1.56 22.78
N LEU A 765 -26.11 1.90 23.64
CA LEU A 765 -24.71 2.12 23.28
C LEU A 765 -24.04 0.80 22.88
N VAL A 766 -24.26 -0.28 23.64
CA VAL A 766 -23.72 -1.62 23.33
C VAL A 766 -24.35 -2.19 22.07
N ALA A 767 -25.68 -2.06 21.91
CA ALA A 767 -26.37 -2.52 20.70
C ALA A 767 -25.94 -1.77 19.42
N ALA A 768 -25.63 -0.46 19.52
CA ALA A 768 -25.15 0.33 18.40
C ALA A 768 -23.69 0.01 18.01
N ILE A 769 -22.84 -0.29 19.00
CA ILE A 769 -21.46 -0.74 18.76
C ILE A 769 -21.44 -2.12 18.09
N ASP A 770 -22.32 -3.03 18.49
CA ASP A 770 -22.45 -4.36 17.86
C ASP A 770 -23.03 -4.28 16.44
N GLY A 771 -23.95 -3.34 16.17
CA GLY A 771 -24.48 -3.08 14.82
C GLY A 771 -23.45 -2.52 13.83
N LEU A 772 -22.58 -1.62 14.30
CA LEU A 772 -21.47 -1.05 13.51
C LEU A 772 -20.35 -2.08 13.23
N ALA A 773 -20.12 -3.03 14.14
CA ALA A 773 -19.14 -4.10 13.96
C ALA A 773 -19.60 -5.16 12.92
N LEU A 774 -20.90 -5.26 12.64
CA LEU A 774 -21.48 -6.28 11.76
C LEU A 774 -21.98 -5.74 10.39
N GLY A 775 -21.84 -4.44 10.10
CA GLY A 775 -22.11 -3.87 8.79
C GLY A 775 -23.59 -3.77 8.40
N GLY A 776 -24.52 -3.73 9.37
CA GLY A 776 -25.94 -3.48 9.12
C GLY A 776 -26.27 -1.98 9.14
N GLY A 777 -27.01 -1.50 8.14
CA GLY A 777 -27.55 -0.14 8.13
C GLY A 777 -28.60 0.06 9.24
N LEU A 778 -28.53 1.19 9.93
CA LEU A 778 -29.50 1.60 10.96
C LEU A 778 -30.80 2.11 10.32
N GLU A 779 -31.91 1.41 10.53
CA GLU A 779 -33.26 1.99 10.45
C GLU A 779 -33.57 2.71 11.76
N PHE A 780 -33.87 4.02 11.69
CA PHE A 780 -34.61 4.72 12.73
C PHE A 780 -35.73 5.51 12.06
N ALA A 781 -36.98 5.13 12.36
CA ALA A 781 -38.17 5.85 11.95
C ALA A 781 -38.25 7.20 12.68
N MET A 782 -38.42 8.30 11.93
CA MET A 782 -38.99 9.55 12.43
C MET A 782 -40.32 9.80 11.70
N PRO A 783 -41.39 10.22 12.39
CA PRO A 783 -42.67 10.48 11.76
C PRO A 783 -42.68 11.85 11.06
N GLY A 784 -43.05 11.87 9.78
CA GLY A 784 -43.55 13.06 9.08
C GLY A 784 -42.70 13.59 7.92
N LEU A 785 -42.95 13.08 6.70
CA LEU A 785 -43.06 13.79 5.39
C LEU A 785 -43.12 12.74 4.23
N PRO A 786 -43.74 13.06 3.08
CA PRO A 786 -44.47 12.10 2.25
C PRO A 786 -43.65 11.34 1.19
N GLU A 787 -44.25 10.21 0.81
CA GLU A 787 -43.98 9.24 -0.25
C GLU A 787 -43.21 9.74 -1.48
N LEU A 788 -41.96 9.25 -1.64
CA LEU A 788 -41.49 8.63 -2.88
C LEU A 788 -40.16 7.92 -2.56
N GLN A 789 -40.03 6.64 -2.97
CA GLN A 789 -38.86 5.73 -2.83
C GLN A 789 -38.91 4.62 -1.76
N LEU A 790 -40.01 3.88 -1.65
CA LEU A 790 -40.06 2.59 -0.93
C LEU A 790 -40.08 1.33 -1.82
N GLY A 791 -39.89 1.47 -3.14
CA GLY A 791 -39.97 0.34 -4.08
C GLY A 791 -38.69 -0.46 -4.29
N ILE A 792 -37.51 0.01 -3.86
CA ILE A 792 -36.22 -0.57 -4.27
C ILE A 792 -35.51 -1.31 -3.11
N ILE A 793 -35.90 -1.09 -1.86
CA ILE A 793 -35.22 -1.68 -0.69
C ILE A 793 -35.84 -3.02 -0.25
N SER A 794 -37.13 -3.29 -0.53
CA SER A 794 -37.76 -4.56 -0.13
C SER A 794 -37.32 -5.77 -0.95
N GLY A 795 -36.72 -5.57 -2.13
CA GLY A 795 -36.21 -6.65 -2.98
C GLY A 795 -34.87 -7.26 -2.55
N LEU A 796 -34.13 -6.59 -1.66
CA LEU A 796 -32.75 -6.99 -1.30
C LEU A 796 -32.60 -7.58 0.11
N VAL A 797 -33.65 -7.54 0.94
CA VAL A 797 -33.65 -8.10 2.30
C VAL A 797 -34.25 -9.52 2.34
N GLY A 798 -34.79 -10.02 1.22
CA GLY A 798 -35.45 -11.33 1.14
C GLY A 798 -34.55 -12.57 1.19
N THR A 799 -33.22 -12.45 1.23
CA THR A 799 -32.30 -13.59 0.96
C THR A 799 -31.37 -14.02 2.11
N LEU A 800 -31.54 -13.53 3.33
CA LEU A 800 -30.78 -14.01 4.51
C LEU A 800 -31.71 -14.39 5.68
N ARG A 801 -32.24 -15.63 5.66
CA ARG A 801 -32.94 -16.23 6.80
C ARG A 801 -31.93 -17.01 7.66
N LEU A 802 -31.63 -16.54 8.87
CA LEU A 802 -30.97 -17.33 9.94
C LEU A 802 -32.01 -17.64 11.03
N PRO A 803 -32.64 -18.83 11.02
CA PRO A 803 -33.78 -19.16 11.90
C PRO A 803 -33.49 -19.05 13.40
N ARG A 804 -32.23 -19.29 13.81
CA ARG A 804 -31.82 -19.35 15.23
C ARG A 804 -31.64 -17.97 15.89
N LEU A 805 -31.24 -16.95 15.12
CA LEU A 805 -31.08 -15.59 15.64
C LEU A 805 -32.46 -14.97 15.96
N VAL A 806 -33.42 -15.20 15.06
CA VAL A 806 -34.82 -14.81 15.21
C VAL A 806 -35.50 -15.57 16.35
N GLY A 807 -35.20 -16.87 16.50
CA GLY A 807 -35.66 -17.68 17.62
C GLY A 807 -35.16 -17.17 18.98
N LEU A 808 -33.88 -16.80 19.07
CA LEU A 808 -33.28 -16.28 20.31
C LEU A 808 -33.88 -14.94 20.74
N THR A 809 -34.10 -14.02 19.79
CA THR A 809 -34.69 -12.71 20.10
C THR A 809 -36.11 -12.85 20.63
N LYS A 810 -36.89 -13.75 20.02
CA LYS A 810 -38.30 -13.97 20.41
C LYS A 810 -38.41 -14.73 21.73
N ALA A 811 -37.53 -15.68 21.99
CA ALA A 811 -37.44 -16.37 23.29
C ALA A 811 -37.13 -15.40 24.44
N LEU A 812 -36.20 -14.46 24.24
CA LEU A 812 -35.87 -13.41 25.21
C LEU A 812 -37.03 -12.43 25.44
N GLU A 813 -37.75 -12.05 24.38
CA GLU A 813 -38.95 -11.21 24.48
C GLU A 813 -40.08 -11.91 25.27
N MET A 814 -40.21 -13.22 25.14
CA MET A 814 -41.23 -14.03 25.83
C MET A 814 -40.89 -14.26 27.31
N MET A 815 -39.60 -14.41 27.66
CA MET A 815 -39.15 -14.44 29.07
C MET A 815 -39.45 -13.12 29.79
N LEU A 816 -39.33 -12.00 29.08
CA LEU A 816 -39.56 -10.67 29.64
C LEU A 816 -41.05 -10.33 29.80
N THR A 817 -41.95 -11.07 29.14
CA THR A 817 -43.40 -10.77 29.13
C THR A 817 -44.27 -11.82 29.85
N SER A 818 -43.70 -12.94 30.30
CA SER A 818 -44.34 -13.93 31.19
C SER A 818 -45.67 -14.53 30.69
N LYS A 819 -45.86 -14.67 29.36
CA LYS A 819 -47.09 -15.26 28.76
C LYS A 819 -46.85 -16.70 28.23
N PRO A 820 -47.73 -17.68 28.50
CA PRO A 820 -47.60 -19.04 27.96
C PRO A 820 -48.00 -19.13 26.47
N VAL A 821 -47.35 -20.03 25.73
CA VAL A 821 -47.50 -20.19 24.27
C VAL A 821 -48.70 -21.07 23.91
N LYS A 822 -49.52 -20.65 22.94
CA LYS A 822 -50.56 -21.49 22.33
C LYS A 822 -50.06 -22.07 20.99
N GLY A 823 -49.89 -23.39 20.95
CA GLY A 823 -49.86 -24.27 19.76
C GLY A 823 -49.11 -23.76 18.52
N LYS A 824 -49.80 -23.05 17.62
CA LYS A 824 -49.32 -22.77 16.25
C LYS A 824 -48.07 -21.89 16.15
N GLU A 825 -47.73 -21.11 17.18
CA GLU A 825 -46.50 -20.29 17.17
C GLU A 825 -45.24 -21.09 17.52
N ALA A 826 -45.34 -22.10 18.40
CA ALA A 826 -44.22 -22.94 18.82
C ALA A 826 -43.66 -23.79 17.66
N SER A 827 -44.56 -24.32 16.82
CA SER A 827 -44.21 -25.13 15.65
C SER A 827 -43.40 -24.36 14.58
N SER A 828 -43.62 -23.04 14.46
CA SER A 828 -42.87 -22.19 13.51
C SER A 828 -41.43 -21.89 13.94
N LEU A 829 -41.11 -22.15 15.21
CA LEU A 829 -39.80 -21.91 15.83
C LEU A 829 -39.00 -23.20 16.06
N GLY A 830 -39.52 -24.36 15.62
CA GLY A 830 -38.87 -25.66 15.75
C GLY A 830 -38.92 -26.27 17.15
N LEU A 831 -39.85 -25.82 18.00
CA LEU A 831 -40.11 -26.40 19.33
C LEU A 831 -41.14 -27.54 19.20
N VAL A 832 -40.97 -28.62 19.96
CA VAL A 832 -41.88 -29.79 19.96
C VAL A 832 -43.24 -29.38 20.55
N ASP A 833 -44.35 -29.81 19.94
CA ASP A 833 -45.71 -29.42 20.33
C ASP A 833 -46.02 -29.79 21.81
N GLY A 834 -46.13 -28.77 22.66
CA GLY A 834 -46.47 -28.87 24.09
C GLY A 834 -46.17 -27.57 24.85
N LEU A 835 -46.83 -27.33 25.99
CA LEU A 835 -46.59 -26.16 26.86
C LEU A 835 -45.12 -26.16 27.34
N VAL A 836 -44.32 -25.24 26.78
CA VAL A 836 -42.89 -25.09 27.10
C VAL A 836 -42.76 -24.39 28.46
N SER A 837 -42.07 -25.01 29.42
CA SER A 837 -41.79 -24.37 30.71
C SER A 837 -40.77 -23.22 30.54
N PRO A 838 -40.75 -22.21 31.43
CA PRO A 838 -39.75 -21.13 31.37
C PRO A 838 -38.31 -21.65 31.35
N ASP A 839 -38.04 -22.75 32.06
CA ASP A 839 -36.72 -23.37 32.15
C ASP A 839 -36.29 -24.03 30.82
N ASP A 840 -37.22 -24.63 30.08
CA ASP A 840 -36.96 -25.18 28.73
C ASP A 840 -36.64 -24.07 27.71
N LEU A 841 -37.28 -22.90 27.88
CA LEU A 841 -37.05 -21.71 27.07
C LEU A 841 -35.66 -21.11 27.34
N VAL A 842 -35.23 -21.10 28.62
CA VAL A 842 -33.88 -20.65 29.03
C VAL A 842 -32.81 -21.58 28.49
N ASN A 843 -32.98 -22.89 28.64
CA ASN A 843 -32.03 -23.89 28.16
C ASN A 843 -31.87 -23.84 26.63
N THR A 844 -32.98 -23.66 25.90
CA THR A 844 -32.95 -23.54 24.43
C THR A 844 -32.29 -22.24 23.97
N ALA A 845 -32.56 -21.11 24.64
CA ALA A 845 -31.92 -19.82 24.35
C ALA A 845 -30.41 -19.85 24.62
N CYS A 846 -29.97 -20.46 25.71
CA CYS A 846 -28.55 -20.64 26.02
C CYS A 846 -27.85 -21.53 24.99
N GLN A 847 -28.49 -22.63 24.56
CA GLN A 847 -27.91 -23.51 23.54
C GLN A 847 -27.79 -22.81 22.18
N TRP A 848 -28.77 -21.98 21.78
CA TRP A 848 -28.67 -21.18 20.57
C TRP A 848 -27.61 -20.08 20.66
N ALA A 849 -27.47 -19.43 21.81
CA ALA A 849 -26.41 -18.46 22.04
C ALA A 849 -25.02 -19.13 21.94
N LEU A 850 -24.83 -20.32 22.50
CA LEU A 850 -23.59 -21.09 22.41
C LEU A 850 -23.27 -21.55 20.96
N ASP A 851 -24.30 -21.93 20.21
CA ASP A 851 -24.17 -22.28 18.79
C ASP A 851 -23.84 -21.06 17.91
N ILE A 852 -24.36 -19.87 18.24
CA ILE A 852 -24.06 -18.60 17.55
C ILE A 852 -22.62 -18.14 17.82
N VAL A 853 -22.11 -18.35 19.03
CA VAL A 853 -20.75 -17.95 19.45
C VAL A 853 -19.70 -19.00 19.05
N GLY A 854 -20.11 -20.14 18.48
CA GLY A 854 -19.20 -21.13 17.89
C GLY A 854 -18.39 -21.95 18.89
N CYS A 855 -18.81 -22.05 20.15
CA CYS A 855 -18.15 -22.89 21.16
C CYS A 855 -18.56 -24.36 21.01
N ARG A 856 -17.80 -25.16 20.26
CA ARG A 856 -17.96 -26.63 20.22
C ARG A 856 -16.78 -27.31 20.89
N ARG A 857 -16.90 -27.65 22.19
CA ARG A 857 -16.06 -28.68 22.82
C ARG A 857 -16.90 -29.69 23.61
N PRO A 858 -16.62 -31.01 23.52
CA PRO A 858 -17.54 -32.07 23.99
C PRO A 858 -17.57 -32.28 25.52
N TRP A 859 -16.64 -31.68 26.26
CA TRP A 859 -16.52 -31.81 27.72
C TRP A 859 -17.71 -31.19 28.47
N ILE A 860 -18.28 -30.08 27.98
CA ILE A 860 -19.28 -29.31 28.74
C ILE A 860 -20.58 -30.10 28.86
N ALA A 861 -20.92 -30.96 27.90
CA ALA A 861 -22.06 -31.86 27.98
C ALA A 861 -21.90 -32.97 29.05
N SER A 862 -20.68 -33.24 29.53
CA SER A 862 -20.42 -34.23 30.58
C SER A 862 -20.61 -33.68 31.99
N LEU A 863 -20.60 -32.35 32.17
CA LEU A 863 -20.82 -31.70 33.47
C LEU A 863 -22.31 -31.65 33.86
N TYR A 864 -23.22 -31.90 32.92
CA TYR A 864 -24.68 -31.80 33.11
C TYR A 864 -25.38 -33.14 33.34
N LYS A 865 -24.64 -34.22 33.63
CA LYS A 865 -25.23 -35.57 33.80
C LYS A 865 -25.08 -36.21 35.19
N THR A 866 -24.58 -35.48 36.18
CA THR A 866 -24.48 -35.99 37.56
C THR A 866 -25.32 -35.14 38.50
N ASP A 867 -26.48 -35.67 38.87
CA ASP A 867 -27.24 -35.19 40.01
C ASP A 867 -26.41 -35.37 41.29
N LYS A 868 -26.26 -34.26 42.03
CA LYS A 868 -25.43 -34.03 43.24
C LYS A 868 -24.00 -33.60 42.94
N LEU A 869 -23.59 -32.41 43.43
CA LEU A 869 -22.25 -32.07 43.93
C LEU A 869 -22.21 -30.63 44.53
N GLU A 870 -21.39 -30.43 45.58
CA GLU A 870 -21.33 -29.27 46.50
C GLU A 870 -20.40 -28.10 46.07
N PRO A 871 -20.56 -26.86 46.62
CA PRO A 871 -20.09 -25.61 46.00
C PRO A 871 -18.61 -25.19 46.22
N LEU A 872 -17.87 -25.78 47.16
CA LEU A 872 -16.60 -25.19 47.65
C LEU A 872 -15.33 -25.63 46.90
N GLY A 873 -15.37 -26.74 46.15
CA GLY A 873 -14.22 -27.24 45.39
C GLY A 873 -13.96 -26.47 44.09
N GLU A 874 -15.00 -25.98 43.42
CA GLU A 874 -14.91 -25.42 42.07
C GLU A 874 -14.50 -23.95 42.01
N ALA A 875 -14.72 -23.16 43.07
CA ALA A 875 -14.25 -21.77 43.12
C ALA A 875 -12.72 -21.69 42.95
N ARG A 876 -11.97 -22.68 43.47
CA ARG A 876 -10.51 -22.78 43.35
C ARG A 876 -10.05 -23.09 41.93
N GLU A 877 -10.79 -23.92 41.18
CA GLU A 877 -10.46 -24.26 39.79
C GLU A 877 -10.84 -23.14 38.82
N ILE A 878 -11.94 -22.44 39.08
CA ILE A 878 -12.32 -21.21 38.35
C ILE A 878 -11.29 -20.09 38.62
N LEU A 879 -10.81 -19.96 39.85
CA LEU A 879 -9.74 -19.02 40.22
C LEU A 879 -8.41 -19.35 39.54
N LYS A 880 -8.02 -20.63 39.46
CA LYS A 880 -6.83 -21.07 38.71
C LYS A 880 -6.97 -20.81 37.21
N PHE A 881 -8.16 -21.03 36.65
CA PHE A 881 -8.44 -20.71 35.24
C PHE A 881 -8.38 -19.21 34.98
N ALA A 882 -8.97 -18.38 35.83
CA ALA A 882 -8.89 -16.92 35.73
C ALA A 882 -7.44 -16.40 35.89
N GLN A 883 -6.68 -16.97 36.83
CA GLN A 883 -5.23 -16.73 36.97
C GLN A 883 -4.48 -17.05 35.67
N ALA A 884 -4.77 -18.21 35.06
CA ALA A 884 -4.14 -18.65 33.82
C ALA A 884 -4.53 -17.79 32.61
N GLN A 885 -5.75 -17.26 32.56
CA GLN A 885 -6.19 -16.33 31.50
C GLN A 885 -5.58 -14.93 31.67
N VAL A 886 -5.47 -14.42 32.89
CA VAL A 886 -4.84 -13.11 33.17
C VAL A 886 -3.32 -13.16 32.87
N LEU A 887 -2.64 -14.24 33.27
CA LEU A 887 -1.22 -14.45 32.93
C LEU A 887 -1.00 -14.64 31.41
N LYS A 888 -2.00 -15.16 30.68
CA LYS A 888 -1.98 -15.24 29.21
C LYS A 888 -2.17 -13.89 28.52
N TRP A 889 -2.96 -12.99 29.10
CA TRP A 889 -3.29 -11.69 28.50
C TRP A 889 -2.26 -10.59 28.82
N ALA A 890 -1.54 -10.68 29.94
CA ALA A 890 -0.57 -9.67 30.36
C ALA A 890 0.70 -10.28 31.01
N PRO A 891 1.62 -10.85 30.22
CA PRO A 891 2.78 -11.59 30.74
C PRO A 891 3.85 -10.73 31.44
N ASN A 892 3.73 -9.39 31.42
CA ASN A 892 4.73 -8.46 31.97
C ASN A 892 4.37 -7.87 33.34
N LEU A 893 3.28 -8.31 33.99
CA LEU A 893 2.94 -7.90 35.36
C LEU A 893 3.85 -8.59 36.38
N GLN A 894 5.00 -7.98 36.68
CA GLN A 894 5.89 -8.41 37.77
C GLN A 894 5.34 -8.03 39.15
N HIS A 895 4.25 -8.67 39.60
CA HIS A 895 3.99 -9.07 41.00
C HIS A 895 2.58 -9.70 41.09
N PRO A 896 2.48 -11.05 41.13
CA PRO A 896 1.19 -11.74 41.25
C PRO A 896 0.42 -11.42 42.55
N LEU A 897 1.12 -10.96 43.59
CA LEU A 897 0.59 -10.73 44.94
C LEU A 897 -0.38 -9.54 45.05
N VAL A 898 -0.29 -8.54 44.17
CA VAL A 898 -1.15 -7.33 44.23
C VAL A 898 -2.58 -7.62 43.79
N CYS A 899 -2.78 -8.53 42.83
CA CYS A 899 -4.11 -8.98 42.43
C CYS A 899 -4.70 -9.99 43.43
N ILE A 900 -3.86 -10.80 44.08
CA ILE A 900 -4.28 -11.82 45.05
C ILE A 900 -4.89 -11.18 46.31
N ASN A 901 -4.29 -10.12 46.85
CA ASN A 901 -4.79 -9.46 48.07
C ASN A 901 -6.13 -8.72 47.87
N VAL A 902 -6.40 -8.21 46.67
CA VAL A 902 -7.70 -7.58 46.32
C VAL A 902 -8.80 -8.64 46.19
N ILE A 903 -8.44 -9.85 45.75
CA ILE A 903 -9.37 -10.97 45.61
C ILE A 903 -9.68 -11.58 46.98
N GLU A 904 -8.69 -11.78 47.86
CA GLU A 904 -8.91 -12.29 49.23
C GLU A 904 -9.73 -11.30 50.09
N ALA A 905 -9.51 -9.99 49.96
CA ALA A 905 -10.30 -8.99 50.67
C ALA A 905 -11.78 -8.97 50.25
N GLY A 906 -12.10 -9.42 49.02
CA GLY A 906 -13.47 -9.55 48.54
C GLY A 906 -14.23 -10.78 49.07
N VAL A 907 -13.51 -11.80 49.57
CA VAL A 907 -14.12 -13.06 50.06
C VAL A 907 -14.69 -12.91 51.48
N VAL A 908 -14.21 -11.94 52.27
CA VAL A 908 -14.75 -11.67 53.62
C VAL A 908 -16.07 -10.86 53.57
N ALA A 909 -16.44 -10.29 52.42
CA ALA A 909 -17.59 -9.39 52.28
C ALA A 909 -18.63 -9.90 51.27
N GLY A 910 -19.16 -11.11 51.46
CA GLY A 910 -20.43 -11.60 50.90
C GLY A 910 -20.55 -11.72 49.35
N PRO A 911 -21.14 -12.80 48.82
CA PRO A 911 -20.99 -13.20 47.41
C PRO A 911 -21.58 -12.25 46.34
N HIS A 912 -22.40 -11.25 46.69
CA HIS A 912 -23.03 -10.36 45.70
C HIS A 912 -22.43 -8.95 45.60
N ALA A 913 -21.73 -8.45 46.63
CA ALA A 913 -21.23 -7.07 46.64
C ALA A 913 -19.78 -6.93 46.13
N GLY A 914 -18.94 -7.95 46.36
CA GLY A 914 -17.53 -7.94 45.96
C GLY A 914 -17.32 -7.99 44.43
N LEU A 915 -18.13 -8.79 43.73
CA LEU A 915 -18.00 -8.96 42.27
C LEU A 915 -18.36 -7.68 41.50
N TRP A 916 -19.40 -6.97 41.95
CA TRP A 916 -19.83 -5.71 41.33
C TRP A 916 -18.83 -4.57 41.52
N LYS A 917 -18.23 -4.46 42.72
CA LYS A 917 -17.17 -3.46 42.97
C LYS A 917 -15.91 -3.76 42.18
N PHE A 918 -15.56 -5.04 42.00
CA PHE A 918 -14.42 -5.46 41.16
C PHE A 918 -14.63 -5.12 39.68
N VAL A 919 -15.82 -5.38 39.14
CA VAL A 919 -16.18 -5.05 37.74
C VAL A 919 -16.18 -3.54 37.52
N ILE A 920 -16.76 -2.75 38.43
CA ILE A 920 -16.82 -1.29 38.31
C ILE A 920 -15.41 -0.66 38.37
N CYS A 921 -14.55 -1.09 39.30
CA CYS A 921 -13.17 -0.58 39.39
C CYS A 921 -12.31 -0.96 38.17
N LEU A 922 -12.43 -2.20 37.69
CA LEU A 922 -11.71 -2.67 36.51
C LEU A 922 -12.17 -1.90 35.26
N GLN A 923 -13.47 -1.64 35.14
CA GLN A 923 -14.07 -0.95 34.01
C GLN A 923 -13.80 0.56 34.03
N TYR A 924 -13.79 1.22 35.19
CA TYR A 924 -13.38 2.63 35.31
C TYR A 924 -11.91 2.84 34.94
N THR A 925 -11.02 1.95 35.39
CA THR A 925 -9.58 2.05 35.16
C THR A 925 -9.21 1.80 33.70
N LEU A 926 -9.93 0.89 33.03
CA LEU A 926 -9.72 0.57 31.61
C LEU A 926 -10.36 1.60 30.65
N SER A 927 -11.40 2.33 31.07
CA SER A 927 -12.18 3.19 30.16
C SER A 927 -11.78 4.67 30.18
N LEU A 928 -11.47 5.25 31.36
CA LEU A 928 -11.24 6.69 31.49
C LEU A 928 -9.78 7.11 31.28
N PHE A 929 -8.81 6.23 31.57
CA PHE A 929 -7.39 6.56 31.50
C PHE A 929 -6.86 6.76 30.06
N PRO A 930 -7.26 5.95 29.05
CA PRO A 930 -6.88 6.17 27.66
C PRO A 930 -7.46 7.47 27.10
N LEU A 931 -8.68 7.82 27.52
CA LEU A 931 -9.38 9.02 27.09
C LEU A 931 -8.72 10.29 27.65
N LEU A 932 -8.40 10.31 28.96
CA LEU A 932 -7.68 11.42 29.60
C LEU A 932 -6.25 11.59 29.05
N TYR A 933 -5.55 10.49 28.76
CA TYR A 933 -4.23 10.52 28.12
C TYR A 933 -4.30 11.08 26.69
N TYR A 934 -5.33 10.71 25.94
CA TYR A 934 -5.56 11.21 24.58
C TYR A 934 -5.97 12.69 24.56
N CYS A 935 -6.81 13.14 25.51
CA CYS A 935 -7.22 14.53 25.65
C CYS A 935 -6.05 15.46 26.03
N CYS A 936 -5.17 15.05 26.95
CA CYS A 936 -4.02 15.86 27.36
C CYS A 936 -2.97 16.04 26.25
N ARG A 937 -2.89 15.11 25.28
CA ARG A 937 -1.87 15.12 24.21
C ARG A 937 -2.27 15.94 22.98
N ASN A 938 -3.56 16.22 22.79
CA ASN A 938 -4.08 16.79 21.55
C ASN A 938 -4.66 18.22 21.71
N ILE A 939 -4.40 18.90 22.84
CA ILE A 939 -4.70 20.33 22.99
C ILE A 939 -3.52 21.14 22.42
N PRO A 940 -3.71 21.94 21.37
CA PRO A 940 -2.67 22.82 20.84
C PRO A 940 -2.33 23.92 21.87
N GLY A 941 -1.07 24.04 22.27
CA GLY A 941 -0.59 25.09 23.20
C GLY A 941 -0.08 24.59 24.56
N VAL A 942 -0.23 23.30 24.89
CA VAL A 942 0.31 22.70 26.14
C VAL A 942 1.58 21.90 25.85
N THR A 943 2.51 22.49 25.10
CA THR A 943 3.86 21.97 24.88
C THR A 943 4.90 22.75 25.68
N ASP A 944 4.54 23.17 26.90
CA ASP A 944 5.50 23.72 27.85
C ASP A 944 5.91 22.64 28.87
N ARG A 945 7.19 22.27 28.83
CA ARG A 945 7.79 21.10 29.51
C ARG A 945 7.89 21.36 31.02
N GLY A 946 6.77 21.25 31.71
CA GLY A 946 6.70 21.35 33.18
C GLY A 946 5.31 21.20 33.80
N LEU A 947 4.25 21.36 33.00
CA LEU A 947 2.86 21.36 33.50
C LEU A 947 2.20 19.97 33.54
N VAL A 948 2.53 19.07 32.62
CA VAL A 948 1.94 17.71 32.57
C VAL A 948 2.26 16.89 33.83
N PRO A 949 3.50 16.87 34.37
CA PRO A 949 3.80 16.14 35.60
C PRO A 949 3.08 16.74 36.82
N ARG A 950 2.90 18.07 36.88
CA ARG A 950 2.16 18.74 37.97
C ARG A 950 0.66 18.45 37.91
N TYR A 951 0.08 18.34 36.71
CA TYR A 951 -1.33 18.01 36.51
C TYR A 951 -1.63 16.56 36.89
N VAL A 952 -0.80 15.62 36.45
CA VAL A 952 -0.92 14.20 36.82
C VAL A 952 -0.71 14.01 38.33
N LYS A 953 0.22 14.74 38.95
CA LYS A 953 0.42 14.72 40.40
C LYS A 953 -0.78 15.27 41.18
N LYS A 954 -1.45 16.32 40.69
CA LYS A 954 -2.69 16.84 41.29
C LYS A 954 -3.88 15.89 41.13
N VAL A 955 -4.03 15.24 39.97
CA VAL A 955 -5.07 14.22 39.72
C VAL A 955 -4.85 12.97 40.57
N ALA A 956 -3.58 12.55 40.76
CA ALA A 956 -3.24 11.44 41.66
C ALA A 956 -3.50 11.76 43.14
N ILE A 957 -3.24 13.00 43.58
CA ILE A 957 -3.58 13.46 44.94
C ILE A 957 -5.11 13.57 45.12
N LEU A 958 -5.85 13.99 44.08
CA LEU A 958 -7.32 14.01 44.06
C LEU A 958 -7.94 12.60 44.09
N GLY A 959 -7.30 11.60 43.47
CA GLY A 959 -7.68 10.20 43.59
C GLY A 959 -7.38 9.58 44.96
N GLY A 960 -6.32 10.06 45.63
CA GLY A 960 -5.90 9.60 46.96
C GLY A 960 -6.83 10.02 48.12
N GLY A 961 -7.68 11.04 47.92
CA GLY A 961 -8.67 11.45 48.92
C GLY A 961 -9.85 10.48 49.08
N LEU A 962 -10.02 9.54 48.14
CA LEU A 962 -11.11 8.55 48.10
C LEU A 962 -10.74 7.18 48.71
N MET A 963 -9.48 6.97 49.09
CA MET A 963 -9.04 5.74 49.75
C MET A 963 -8.19 6.08 50.97
N GLY A 964 -8.79 6.04 52.15
CA GLY A 964 -8.06 6.16 53.41
C GLY A 964 -7.09 4.99 53.59
N SER A 965 -5.79 5.23 53.38
CA SER A 965 -4.63 4.64 54.08
C SER A 965 -3.35 4.84 53.25
N GLY A 966 -2.25 5.19 53.93
CA GLY A 966 -0.97 5.64 53.35
C GLY A 966 -0.13 4.59 52.60
N ILE A 967 -0.75 3.55 52.03
CA ILE A 967 -0.05 2.47 51.31
C ILE A 967 0.01 2.74 49.79
N ALA A 968 -0.91 3.56 49.25
CA ALA A 968 -1.01 3.81 47.80
C ALA A 968 0.12 4.70 47.23
N THR A 969 0.68 5.62 48.02
CA THR A 969 1.70 6.57 47.53
C THR A 969 3.03 5.87 47.23
N THR A 970 3.36 4.80 47.96
CA THR A 970 4.59 4.02 47.76
C THR A 970 4.44 3.01 46.60
N LEU A 971 3.24 2.49 46.35
CA LEU A 971 2.94 1.57 45.25
C LEU A 971 2.97 2.24 43.87
N ILE A 972 2.51 3.49 43.74
CA ILE A 972 2.45 4.17 42.44
C ILE A 972 3.84 4.65 41.97
N LEU A 973 4.74 4.96 42.90
CA LEU A 973 6.11 5.38 42.55
C LEU A 973 7.06 4.20 42.27
N GLY A 974 6.72 2.99 42.70
CA GLY A 974 7.52 1.78 42.47
C GLY A 974 7.31 1.08 41.12
N SER A 975 6.29 1.46 40.34
CA SER A 975 5.89 0.74 39.11
C SER A 975 6.31 1.38 37.79
N TYR A 976 7.22 2.37 37.80
CA TYR A 976 7.68 3.07 36.59
C TYR A 976 9.21 2.99 36.38
N PRO A 977 9.73 1.97 35.67
CA PRO A 977 11.16 1.89 35.36
C PRO A 977 11.64 2.93 34.35
N VAL A 978 10.72 3.56 33.60
CA VAL A 978 11.04 4.52 32.53
C VAL A 978 11.37 5.92 33.08
N ILE A 979 10.86 6.28 34.25
CA ILE A 979 11.15 7.58 34.89
C ILE A 979 12.46 7.51 35.70
N LEU A 980 12.81 6.36 36.28
CA LEU A 980 14.06 6.20 37.02
C LEU A 980 15.30 6.12 36.11
N LYS A 981 15.18 5.67 34.85
CA LYS A 981 16.33 5.63 33.94
C LYS A 981 16.69 7.02 33.38
N GLU A 982 15.71 7.85 33.03
CA GLU A 982 15.95 9.24 32.62
C GLU A 982 16.35 10.18 33.78
N VAL A 983 16.00 9.82 35.02
CA VAL A 983 16.48 10.54 36.22
C VAL A 983 17.88 10.09 36.62
N ASN A 984 18.25 8.81 36.45
CA ASN A 984 19.58 8.30 36.80
C ASN A 984 20.64 8.61 35.73
N GLU A 985 20.28 8.65 34.44
CA GLU A 985 21.21 9.05 33.35
C GLU A 985 21.42 10.58 33.25
N LYS A 986 20.61 11.40 33.95
CA LYS A 986 20.80 12.86 34.05
C LYS A 986 21.41 13.33 35.37
N PHE A 987 21.67 12.43 36.31
CA PHE A 987 22.41 12.72 37.55
C PHE A 987 23.89 12.29 37.49
N LEU A 988 24.33 11.68 36.39
CA LEU A 988 25.74 11.30 36.16
C LEU A 988 26.54 12.27 35.29
N ASP A 989 25.95 13.41 34.90
CA ASP A 989 26.61 14.45 34.07
C ASP A 989 26.63 15.84 34.74
N ALA A 990 26.36 15.89 36.05
CA ALA A 990 26.48 17.09 36.88
C ALA A 990 27.43 16.82 38.06
N GLY A 991 28.63 16.37 37.74
CA GLY A 991 29.76 16.32 38.66
C GLY A 991 30.73 17.46 38.36
N GLU A 992 30.51 18.62 38.95
CA GLU A 992 31.56 19.45 39.57
C GLU A 992 30.97 20.76 40.13
N THR A 993 31.47 21.16 41.30
CA THR A 993 31.25 22.43 42.02
C THR A 993 29.90 22.69 42.69
N THR A 994 29.70 22.15 43.90
CA THR A 994 29.67 22.98 45.13
C THR A 994 29.72 22.12 46.40
N ARG A 995 30.80 22.31 47.18
CA ARG A 995 30.97 21.80 48.56
C ARG A 995 30.37 22.80 49.57
N LYS A 996 30.02 22.29 50.75
CA LYS A 996 29.58 22.94 52.02
C LYS A 996 28.08 23.21 52.07
N GLY A 997 27.29 22.83 53.07
CA GLY A 997 27.53 22.27 54.40
C GLY A 997 26.41 22.75 55.34
N PHE A 998 26.04 21.91 56.31
CA PHE A 998 25.30 22.21 57.56
C PHE A 998 23.75 22.34 57.58
N TYR A 999 23.13 21.30 58.16
CA TYR A 999 22.28 21.25 59.36
C TYR A 999 21.31 22.39 59.74
N LEU A 1000 20.11 21.91 60.16
CA LEU A 1000 19.31 22.27 61.34
C LEU A 1000 18.20 23.36 61.28
N TYR A 1001 17.09 22.95 61.90
CA TYR A 1001 16.01 23.69 62.58
C TYR A 1001 14.67 23.97 61.90
N ASP A 1002 13.67 23.74 62.75
CA ASP A 1002 12.23 23.63 62.61
C ASP A 1002 11.52 24.91 63.12
N ASP A 1003 10.27 25.06 62.70
CA ASP A 1003 9.14 25.66 63.40
C ASP A 1003 8.78 27.20 63.31
N LYS A 1004 7.47 27.41 63.10
CA LYS A 1004 6.56 28.55 63.40
C LYS A 1004 6.40 29.81 62.48
N ARG A 1005 5.22 29.79 61.81
CA ARG A 1005 4.08 30.77 61.78
C ARG A 1005 4.00 31.90 60.72
N LYS A 1006 2.88 31.79 59.98
CA LYS A 1006 1.88 32.79 59.49
C LYS A 1006 2.28 33.83 58.43
N ALA A 1007 1.62 33.73 57.26
CA ALA A 1007 1.18 34.90 56.47
C ALA A 1007 -0.05 34.55 55.61
N SER A 1008 -0.97 35.53 55.53
CA SER A 1008 -2.31 35.56 54.92
C SER A 1008 -2.34 35.58 53.38
N PRO A 1009 -3.47 35.24 52.72
CA PRO A 1009 -3.56 35.23 51.27
C PRO A 1009 -3.88 36.59 50.62
N ASP A 1010 -3.28 36.71 49.44
CA ASP A 1010 -3.11 37.80 48.48
C ASP A 1010 -4.39 38.58 48.06
N PRO A 1011 -4.33 39.94 48.00
CA PRO A 1011 -5.38 40.82 47.48
C PRO A 1011 -5.86 40.54 46.04
N GLU A 1012 -5.07 39.88 45.19
CA GLU A 1012 -5.47 39.60 43.79
C GLU A 1012 -6.66 38.63 43.67
N LEU A 1013 -6.83 37.74 44.65
CA LEU A 1013 -7.91 36.75 44.64
C LEU A 1013 -9.30 37.40 44.87
N LYS A 1014 -9.34 38.54 45.57
CA LYS A 1014 -10.59 39.30 45.78
C LYS A 1014 -11.10 39.95 44.49
N ASN A 1015 -10.20 40.43 43.65
CA ASN A 1015 -10.56 41.09 42.38
C ASN A 1015 -11.16 40.11 41.37
N TYR A 1016 -10.69 38.86 41.38
CA TYR A 1016 -11.19 37.81 40.49
C TYR A 1016 -12.61 37.35 40.87
N ILE A 1017 -12.91 37.27 42.17
CA ILE A 1017 -14.23 36.88 42.68
C ILE A 1017 -15.26 37.99 42.44
N GLN A 1018 -14.86 39.26 42.46
CA GLN A 1018 -15.75 40.40 42.24
C GLN A 1018 -16.16 40.55 40.76
N LYS A 1019 -15.25 40.26 39.82
CA LYS A 1019 -15.57 40.18 38.37
C LYS A 1019 -16.48 39.01 38.00
N ALA A 1020 -16.38 37.88 38.70
CA ALA A 1020 -17.25 36.73 38.47
C ALA A 1020 -18.71 36.99 38.91
N ARG A 1021 -18.92 37.87 39.90
CA ARG A 1021 -20.26 38.24 40.40
C ARG A 1021 -21.02 39.19 39.47
N SER A 1022 -20.35 40.06 38.71
CA SER A 1022 -21.01 40.98 37.79
C SER A 1022 -21.50 40.32 36.49
N PHE A 1023 -20.99 39.13 36.15
CA PHE A 1023 -21.29 38.45 34.88
C PHE A 1023 -22.49 37.49 34.94
N THR A 1024 -22.99 37.15 36.13
CA THR A 1024 -23.96 36.05 36.28
C THR A 1024 -25.30 36.46 36.87
N GLY A 1025 -25.44 37.63 37.50
CA GLY A 1025 -26.74 38.16 37.96
C GLY A 1025 -27.48 37.33 39.03
N PHE A 1026 -26.93 36.21 39.51
CA PHE A 1026 -27.56 35.35 40.51
C PHE A 1026 -27.18 35.78 41.94
N SER A 1027 -28.18 36.18 42.74
CA SER A 1027 -28.07 36.24 44.20
C SER A 1027 -28.41 34.86 44.76
N VAL A 1028 -27.43 34.15 45.31
CA VAL A 1028 -27.63 32.84 45.95
C VAL A 1028 -27.38 33.01 47.45
N ASP A 1029 -28.37 32.62 48.25
CA ASP A 1029 -28.32 32.59 49.72
C ASP A 1029 -27.03 31.89 50.19
N PRO A 1030 -26.23 32.49 51.09
CA PRO A 1030 -24.96 31.94 51.56
C PRO A 1030 -25.05 30.55 52.20
N LYS A 1031 -26.26 30.03 52.48
CA LYS A 1031 -26.44 28.67 53.00
C LYS A 1031 -26.45 27.56 51.93
N VAL A 1032 -26.46 27.86 50.63
CA VAL A 1032 -26.47 26.85 49.53
C VAL A 1032 -25.12 26.73 48.80
N LEU A 1033 -24.00 26.77 49.52
CA LEU A 1033 -22.64 26.80 48.93
C LEU A 1033 -21.69 25.75 49.53
N GLN A 1034 -22.08 24.45 49.47
CA GLN A 1034 -21.24 23.34 49.92
C GLN A 1034 -20.76 22.34 48.85
N SER A 1035 -20.97 22.60 47.54
CA SER A 1035 -20.43 21.72 46.49
C SER A 1035 -19.72 22.51 45.38
N LYS A 1036 -18.49 22.96 45.65
CA LYS A 1036 -17.64 23.70 44.68
C LYS A 1036 -17.19 22.87 43.46
N HIS A 1037 -17.43 21.55 43.44
CA HIS A 1037 -16.91 20.64 42.41
C HIS A 1037 -17.84 20.41 41.22
N LEU A 1038 -19.17 20.54 41.39
CA LEU A 1038 -20.13 20.35 40.29
C LEU A 1038 -20.21 21.57 39.37
N ILE A 1039 -20.12 22.78 39.92
CA ILE A 1039 -20.21 24.04 39.16
C ILE A 1039 -19.05 24.17 38.17
N LEU A 1040 -17.84 23.72 38.52
CA LEU A 1040 -16.67 23.81 37.64
C LEU A 1040 -16.75 22.83 36.45
N ILE A 1041 -17.27 21.62 36.68
CA ILE A 1041 -17.50 20.63 35.63
C ILE A 1041 -18.60 21.14 34.69
N PHE A 1042 -19.68 21.69 35.23
CA PHE A 1042 -20.78 22.23 34.44
C PHE A 1042 -20.36 23.43 33.57
N LEU A 1043 -19.53 24.34 34.11
CA LEU A 1043 -18.99 25.49 33.38
C LEU A 1043 -17.99 25.08 32.28
N LEU A 1044 -17.16 24.07 32.51
CA LEU A 1044 -16.20 23.55 31.52
C LEU A 1044 -16.90 22.80 30.38
N SER A 1045 -17.98 22.07 30.68
CA SER A 1045 -18.81 21.41 29.67
C SER A 1045 -19.59 22.42 28.82
N TRP A 1046 -20.06 23.53 29.41
CA TRP A 1046 -20.73 24.62 28.68
C TRP A 1046 -19.80 25.43 27.79
N ALA A 1047 -18.56 25.71 28.23
CA ALA A 1047 -17.55 26.41 27.43
C ALA A 1047 -17.18 25.64 26.15
N TRP A 1048 -17.22 24.30 26.19
CA TRP A 1048 -16.95 23.44 25.04
C TRP A 1048 -18.12 23.38 24.04
N VAL A 1049 -19.37 23.41 24.52
CA VAL A 1049 -20.57 23.44 23.65
C VAL A 1049 -20.65 24.75 22.84
N PHE A 1050 -20.24 25.88 23.41
CA PHE A 1050 -20.16 27.16 22.68
C PHE A 1050 -19.01 27.19 21.67
N HIS A 1051 -17.89 26.52 21.94
CA HIS A 1051 -16.76 26.48 21.00
C HIS A 1051 -17.03 25.57 19.79
N LEU A 1052 -17.90 24.55 19.92
CA LEU A 1052 -18.28 23.64 18.83
C LEU A 1052 -19.46 24.12 17.97
N ARG A 1053 -20.23 25.12 18.43
CA ARG A 1053 -21.37 25.67 17.66
C ARG A 1053 -21.01 26.77 16.66
N GLY A 1054 -19.76 27.23 16.60
CA GLY A 1054 -19.35 28.18 15.56
C GLY A 1054 -20.07 29.54 15.58
N GLU A 1055 -20.75 29.90 16.68
CA GLU A 1055 -21.29 31.25 16.89
C GLU A 1055 -20.39 32.03 17.85
N VAL A 1056 -19.18 32.33 17.38
CA VAL A 1056 -18.46 33.56 17.73
C VAL A 1056 -17.75 34.00 16.45
N SER A 1057 -18.40 34.91 15.73
CA SER A 1057 -17.75 35.74 14.71
C SER A 1057 -16.81 36.73 15.41
N TYR A 1058 -15.54 36.72 15.01
CA TYR A 1058 -14.69 37.92 15.04
C TYR A 1058 -14.29 38.18 13.58
N SER A 1059 -15.12 38.91 12.84
CA SER A 1059 -14.80 40.31 12.52
C SER A 1059 -16.06 41.10 12.14
N GLY A 1060 -16.28 42.23 12.81
CA GLY A 1060 -17.40 43.12 12.49
C GLY A 1060 -17.60 44.28 13.46
N LEU A 1061 -16.55 45.02 13.81
CA LEU A 1061 -16.70 46.43 14.16
C LEU A 1061 -16.94 47.17 12.84
N THR A 1062 -18.20 47.42 12.51
CA THR A 1062 -18.56 48.54 11.64
C THR A 1062 -19.55 49.37 12.43
N LEU A 1063 -19.17 50.62 12.68
CA LEU A 1063 -20.03 51.66 13.23
C LEU A 1063 -21.36 51.63 12.49
N LEU A 1064 -22.45 51.35 13.21
CA LEU A 1064 -23.73 51.94 12.88
C LEU A 1064 -23.72 53.35 13.46
N ASP A 1065 -23.91 54.31 12.56
CA ASP A 1065 -24.34 55.67 12.83
C ASP A 1065 -25.57 55.64 13.77
N PRO A 1066 -25.66 56.52 14.78
CA PRO A 1066 -26.55 56.33 15.90
C PRO A 1066 -27.91 56.92 15.58
N SER A 1067 -28.96 56.11 15.67
CA SER A 1067 -30.23 56.50 16.29
C SER A 1067 -31.32 55.47 16.01
N THR A 1068 -32.00 55.11 17.11
CA THR A 1068 -33.42 54.73 17.19
C THR A 1068 -33.92 53.48 16.44
N TYR A 1069 -34.25 52.38 17.14
CA TYR A 1069 -35.48 52.08 17.93
C TYR A 1069 -36.71 51.69 17.10
N VAL A 1070 -37.42 50.67 17.64
CA VAL A 1070 -38.85 50.29 17.44
C VAL A 1070 -39.14 49.32 16.28
N GLN A 1071 -39.31 48.02 16.60
CA GLN A 1071 -40.57 47.22 16.66
C GLN A 1071 -41.17 46.95 15.25
N ASP A 1072 -41.51 45.74 14.83
CA ASP A 1072 -42.04 44.55 15.54
C ASP A 1072 -41.24 43.25 15.34
#